data_AF-A0A445DED5-F1
#
_entry.id   AF-A0A445DED5-F1
#
_cell.length_a   1.000
_cell.length_b   1.000
_cell.length_c   1.000
_cell.angle_alpha   90.00
_cell.angle_beta   90.00
_cell.angle_gamma   90.00
#
_symmetry.space_group_name_H-M   'P 1'
#
loop_
_entity.id
_entity.type
_entity.pdbx_description
1 polymer ?
#
loop_
_entity_poly.entity_id
_entity_poly.type
_entity_poly.pdbx_seq_one_letter_code
_entity_poly.pdbx_strand_id
1 'polypeptide(L)'
;MYIQLSAAASPSSGAPQSSLTSSSKSEFVASSRRLSPARQCSLPASCRPSISVKSPPPALAEAMGFRNLGLLGSFAKEGLEKAFSLGKFFCFLHVTDTYLVTFVVTSGPSMLPTIDLIPTMFLGERISTRFGKVTRGDIVIIRSPQNPRKLIAKRLAGMEDDTVTYISNPDEPDKQETIVVPKGHVWIQGDNAYKSNDSRNFGAVPYGLIQHRLFWRVLDLSGNTDVSVLYDSQVKFNEIQLHKSPFRRFPLSLLSLFSFDLIPAKRARVLWLPRQPITMKRLQLGTISLVLLLIILTKSSTTNAVEDDSVKNEESDKEEQNHVPNSTSSYGIEIVGEMEEDEWEMVQKRGNQFVLNEKPFYINGFNTYWLMVFAVDESTRGKVTEVFQQASSVGMTVCRTWAFNDAQWRALQKSPSVYDEDVFKALDFVVSEAKKSKIRLILSLANNWEAYGGKAQYVKWGKDAGLNVSSDDDFFSHPTLRTYYKNHTVLNRVNTLTNITYKEDPTIFAWELMNEPRCTSDPTGDKLQDWIQEMAFHVKKIDAKHLVEIGVEGFYGPSTPHRTQFNPNSYATQVGTDFIRNHQQISESHLEFITSWMKSHIEDAEKHLGMPIIFAEFGVSSKDPGYNATYRDNLITSVYKTILNSTKKGGSGGGTLLWQVFPEGTDNMDDGYAIVLSKSPSTSAVVSLQSSRLALFNSMCSSKFQWSCKKKKVIYDPHDEF
;
A
#
# COMPACT_ATOMS: atom_id res chain seq x y z
N MET A 1 -15.54 -21.42 2.28
CA MET A 1 -14.88 -21.04 3.55
C MET A 1 -13.42 -20.71 3.27
N TYR A 2 -12.76 -20.01 4.21
CA TYR A 2 -11.29 -19.93 4.32
C TYR A 2 -10.88 -20.29 5.75
N ILE A 3 -9.57 -20.28 6.04
CA ILE A 3 -9.01 -20.67 7.33
C ILE A 3 -8.61 -19.44 8.15
N GLN A 4 -8.91 -19.45 9.45
CA GLN A 4 -8.41 -18.45 10.40
C GLN A 4 -7.67 -19.10 11.58
N LEU A 5 -6.76 -18.35 12.21
CA LEU A 5 -5.92 -18.81 13.32
C LEU A 5 -5.59 -17.72 14.35
N SER A 6 -5.32 -18.18 15.58
CA SER A 6 -4.70 -17.41 16.67
C SER A 6 -3.27 -17.91 16.90
N ALA A 7 -2.36 -16.99 17.24
CA ALA A 7 -0.92 -17.26 17.39
C ALA A 7 -0.27 -16.41 18.49
N ALA A 8 -1.05 -15.96 19.48
CA ALA A 8 -0.54 -15.31 20.67
C ALA A 8 0.28 -16.29 21.53
N ALA A 9 1.40 -15.83 22.09
CA ALA A 9 2.30 -16.66 22.89
C ALA A 9 2.25 -16.30 24.38
N SER A 10 2.33 -17.31 25.25
CA SER A 10 2.63 -17.13 26.68
C SER A 10 3.53 -18.29 27.15
N PRO A 11 4.55 -18.04 27.99
CA PRO A 11 5.74 -18.90 28.01
C PRO A 11 5.76 -20.00 29.08
N SER A 12 6.40 -21.13 28.76
CA SER A 12 6.82 -22.13 29.75
C SER A 12 8.18 -22.78 29.42
N SER A 13 9.25 -22.23 30.01
CA SER A 13 10.50 -22.90 30.44
C SER A 13 11.25 -23.91 29.52
N GLY A 14 12.38 -23.47 28.95
CA GLY A 14 13.70 -23.94 29.46
C GLY A 14 14.62 -24.82 28.58
N ALA A 15 15.93 -24.49 28.64
CA ALA A 15 17.09 -25.34 28.32
C ALA A 15 17.51 -25.47 26.80
N PRO A 16 18.76 -25.88 26.45
CA PRO A 16 19.56 -25.07 25.51
C PRO A 16 20.34 -25.78 24.38
N GLN A 17 20.70 -24.96 23.37
CA GLN A 17 21.86 -24.99 22.45
C GLN A 17 22.57 -26.32 22.08
N SER A 18 22.79 -26.52 20.77
CA SER A 18 24.15 -26.49 20.18
C SER A 18 24.12 -26.42 18.65
N SER A 19 25.26 -26.05 18.04
CA SER A 19 25.45 -25.84 16.60
C SER A 19 26.44 -26.84 16.00
N LEU A 20 26.53 -26.90 14.66
CA LEU A 20 27.80 -27.06 13.93
C LEU A 20 27.65 -26.77 12.42
N THR A 21 28.77 -26.69 11.69
CA THR A 21 28.91 -25.95 10.43
C THR A 21 29.83 -26.65 9.39
N SER A 22 30.13 -25.96 8.27
CA SER A 22 31.13 -26.27 7.23
C SER A 22 30.63 -27.23 6.10
N SER A 23 30.74 -26.98 4.78
CA SER A 23 31.85 -26.59 3.85
C SER A 23 32.64 -27.80 3.30
N SER A 24 33.32 -27.81 2.13
CA SER A 24 33.83 -26.74 1.25
C SER A 24 34.31 -27.27 -0.14
N LYS A 25 34.62 -26.34 -1.09
CA LYS A 25 35.62 -26.46 -2.21
C LYS A 25 35.37 -27.56 -3.29
N SER A 26 36.08 -27.66 -4.42
CA SER A 26 37.31 -27.03 -4.97
C SER A 26 37.20 -26.90 -6.53
N GLU A 27 37.62 -25.80 -7.20
CA GLU A 27 38.95 -25.47 -7.79
C GLU A 27 39.25 -25.99 -9.24
N PHE A 28 40.27 -25.39 -9.88
CA PHE A 28 40.97 -25.74 -11.16
C PHE A 28 40.23 -25.58 -12.52
N VAL A 29 40.89 -25.17 -13.64
CA VAL A 29 42.04 -24.25 -13.82
C VAL A 29 42.21 -23.75 -15.28
N ALA A 30 42.71 -22.52 -15.42
CA ALA A 30 43.49 -21.85 -16.49
C ALA A 30 43.52 -22.28 -18.00
N SER A 31 43.91 -21.27 -18.81
CA SER A 31 44.68 -21.33 -20.09
C SER A 31 43.92 -21.49 -21.43
N SER A 32 44.37 -20.88 -22.55
CA SER A 32 45.13 -19.62 -22.80
C SER A 32 45.23 -19.29 -24.31
N ARG A 33 45.54 -18.03 -24.66
CA ARG A 33 46.06 -17.52 -25.96
C ARG A 33 45.10 -17.57 -27.18
N ARG A 34 45.36 -16.89 -28.32
CA ARG A 34 45.83 -15.51 -28.65
C ARG A 34 45.81 -15.36 -30.20
N LEU A 35 45.72 -14.12 -30.74
CA LEU A 35 45.94 -13.74 -32.18
C LEU A 35 44.82 -14.22 -33.15
N SER A 36 44.54 -13.63 -34.33
CA SER A 36 44.89 -12.34 -34.98
C SER A 36 43.91 -12.05 -36.17
N PRO A 37 43.93 -10.87 -36.85
CA PRO A 37 42.74 -10.29 -37.52
C PRO A 37 42.80 -10.10 -39.05
N ALA A 38 41.72 -9.51 -39.62
CA ALA A 38 41.70 -8.39 -40.63
C ALA A 38 40.85 -8.57 -41.92
N ARG A 39 40.59 -7.41 -42.56
CA ARG A 39 39.94 -7.09 -43.88
C ARG A 39 38.40 -6.88 -43.84
N GLN A 40 37.76 -5.79 -44.29
CA GLN A 40 38.01 -4.62 -45.20
C GLN A 40 37.39 -4.76 -46.62
N CYS A 41 37.03 -3.61 -47.23
CA CYS A 41 36.35 -3.34 -48.54
C CYS A 41 34.80 -3.16 -48.46
N SER A 42 34.11 -2.34 -49.29
CA SER A 42 34.49 -1.16 -50.11
C SER A 42 33.25 -0.38 -50.64
N LEU A 43 33.43 0.89 -51.06
CA LEU A 43 32.45 1.82 -51.70
C LEU A 43 32.28 1.54 -53.24
N PRO A 44 31.54 2.29 -54.13
CA PRO A 44 31.01 3.69 -54.03
C PRO A 44 29.69 4.08 -54.80
N ALA A 45 29.41 5.41 -54.87
CA ALA A 45 28.72 6.18 -55.96
C ALA A 45 27.17 6.12 -56.14
N SER A 46 26.45 7.13 -56.68
CA SER A 46 26.69 8.57 -56.92
C SER A 46 25.41 9.37 -57.35
N CYS A 47 25.55 10.70 -57.56
CA CYS A 47 24.73 11.62 -58.40
C CYS A 47 23.55 12.47 -57.81
N ARG A 48 23.37 13.65 -58.43
CA ARG A 48 22.34 14.73 -58.27
C ARG A 48 22.07 15.37 -59.65
N PRO A 49 20.99 16.16 -59.82
CA PRO A 49 21.19 17.55 -60.29
C PRO A 49 20.28 18.60 -59.59
N SER A 50 20.32 19.86 -60.06
CA SER A 50 19.63 21.05 -59.51
C SER A 50 19.35 22.12 -60.59
N ILE A 51 18.42 23.08 -60.36
CA ILE A 51 18.15 24.39 -61.06
C ILE A 51 16.74 24.91 -60.60
N SER A 52 16.28 26.16 -60.80
CA SER A 52 16.79 27.53 -60.49
C SER A 52 15.64 28.58 -60.61
N VAL A 53 15.82 29.83 -60.15
CA VAL A 53 14.77 30.86 -59.88
C VAL A 53 14.58 31.90 -61.02
N LYS A 54 13.36 32.49 -61.19
CA LYS A 54 13.09 33.85 -61.77
C LYS A 54 11.65 34.39 -61.58
N SER A 55 11.43 35.70 -61.78
CA SER A 55 10.15 36.49 -61.65
C SER A 55 10.34 37.90 -62.31
N PRO A 56 9.46 38.96 -62.20
CA PRO A 56 8.06 39.04 -61.68
C PRO A 56 6.82 39.50 -62.57
N PRO A 57 6.50 40.80 -62.92
CA PRO A 57 5.11 41.35 -63.01
C PRO A 57 4.73 41.95 -64.42
N PRO A 58 3.75 42.88 -64.70
CA PRO A 58 2.79 43.65 -63.84
C PRO A 58 1.35 44.02 -64.40
N ALA A 59 0.55 44.70 -63.54
CA ALA A 59 -0.41 45.83 -63.78
C ALA A 59 -1.89 45.66 -64.29
N LEU A 60 -2.77 46.53 -63.71
CA LEU A 60 -4.19 46.89 -64.03
C LEU A 60 -5.26 45.79 -63.80
N ALA A 61 -6.17 45.87 -62.81
CA ALA A 61 -7.38 46.73 -62.62
C ALA A 61 -8.64 46.19 -63.37
N GLU A 62 -9.86 46.18 -62.84
CA GLU A 62 -10.48 46.96 -61.74
C GLU A 62 -11.69 46.24 -61.05
N ALA A 63 -12.23 46.83 -59.97
CA ALA A 63 -13.62 46.75 -59.46
C ALA A 63 -14.23 45.42 -58.92
N MET A 64 -14.19 45.23 -57.58
CA MET A 64 -15.36 44.94 -56.71
C MET A 64 -14.98 44.95 -55.20
N GLY A 65 -15.92 45.27 -54.30
CA GLY A 65 -15.89 44.78 -52.90
C GLY A 65 -15.36 45.68 -51.75
N PHE A 66 -15.07 46.97 -51.94
CA PHE A 66 -14.50 47.84 -50.88
C PHE A 66 -15.49 48.25 -49.76
N ARG A 67 -15.94 47.30 -48.92
CA ARG A 67 -16.49 47.59 -47.57
C ARG A 67 -16.05 46.65 -46.43
N ASN A 68 -15.55 45.44 -46.69
CA ASN A 68 -15.20 44.48 -45.62
C ASN A 68 -13.73 44.53 -45.14
N LEU A 69 -12.83 45.21 -45.88
CA LEU A 69 -11.38 45.22 -45.60
C LEU A 69 -11.00 45.87 -44.26
N GLY A 70 -11.73 46.91 -43.81
CA GLY A 70 -11.45 47.56 -42.52
C GLY A 70 -11.70 46.65 -41.32
N LEU A 71 -12.76 45.84 -41.38
CA LEU A 71 -13.08 44.86 -40.34
C LEU A 71 -12.04 43.73 -40.31
N LEU A 72 -11.66 43.22 -41.48
CA LEU A 72 -10.62 42.20 -41.62
C LEU A 72 -9.26 42.69 -41.08
N GLY A 73 -8.89 43.94 -41.37
CA GLY A 73 -7.65 44.55 -40.87
C GLY A 73 -7.64 44.68 -39.34
N SER A 74 -8.79 45.01 -38.73
CA SER A 74 -8.93 45.06 -37.26
C SER A 74 -8.74 43.67 -36.64
N PHE A 75 -9.46 42.66 -37.14
CA PHE A 75 -9.34 41.28 -36.63
C PHE A 75 -7.96 40.66 -36.88
N ALA A 76 -7.33 40.96 -38.02
CA ALA A 76 -5.97 40.51 -38.32
C ALA A 76 -4.93 41.15 -37.39
N LYS A 77 -5.07 42.44 -37.07
CA LYS A 77 -4.21 43.12 -36.10
C LYS A 77 -4.39 42.57 -34.69
N GLU A 78 -5.63 42.45 -34.22
CA GLU A 78 -5.93 41.91 -32.89
C GLU A 78 -5.49 40.44 -32.74
N GLY A 79 -5.67 39.64 -33.81
CA GLY A 79 -5.16 38.28 -33.90
C GLY A 79 -3.63 38.20 -33.85
N LEU A 80 -2.93 39.11 -34.54
CA LEU A 80 -1.47 39.20 -34.53
C LEU A 80 -0.93 39.64 -33.15
N GLU A 81 -1.58 40.60 -32.49
CA GLU A 81 -1.23 41.02 -31.13
C GLU A 81 -1.45 39.90 -30.11
N LYS A 82 -2.56 39.14 -30.23
CA LYS A 82 -2.81 37.93 -29.43
C LYS A 82 -1.78 36.83 -29.71
N ALA A 83 -1.41 36.60 -30.98
CA ALA A 83 -0.37 35.64 -31.34
C ALA A 83 1.02 36.04 -30.80
N PHE A 84 1.36 37.34 -30.80
CA PHE A 84 2.61 37.85 -30.23
C PHE A 84 2.63 37.75 -28.70
N SER A 85 1.48 37.98 -28.04
CA SER A 85 1.32 37.76 -26.60
C SER A 85 1.45 36.27 -26.24
N LEU A 86 0.86 35.38 -27.04
CA LEU A 86 0.98 33.92 -26.86
C LEU A 86 2.41 33.43 -27.09
N GLY A 87 3.12 33.99 -28.08
CA GLY A 87 4.55 33.74 -28.29
C GLY A 87 5.40 34.21 -27.09
N LYS A 88 5.16 35.42 -26.57
CA LYS A 88 5.78 35.91 -25.32
C LYS A 88 5.53 34.96 -24.15
N PHE A 89 4.31 34.45 -24.00
CA PHE A 89 3.93 33.51 -22.94
C PHE A 89 4.68 32.16 -23.06
N PHE A 90 4.74 31.56 -24.26
CA PHE A 90 5.52 30.34 -24.47
C PHE A 90 7.03 30.54 -24.25
N CYS A 91 7.60 31.69 -24.66
CA CYS A 91 8.98 32.02 -24.35
C CYS A 91 9.21 32.16 -22.83
N PHE A 92 8.27 32.78 -22.10
CA PHE A 92 8.34 32.88 -20.63
C PHE A 92 8.25 31.50 -19.95
N LEU A 93 7.35 30.61 -20.41
CA LEU A 93 7.28 29.24 -19.92
C LEU A 93 8.58 28.47 -20.17
N HIS A 94 9.11 28.55 -21.40
CA HIS A 94 10.36 27.87 -21.76
C HIS A 94 11.57 28.36 -20.95
N VAL A 95 11.69 29.67 -20.71
CA VAL A 95 12.73 30.23 -19.82
C VAL A 95 12.51 29.79 -18.37
N THR A 96 11.27 29.77 -17.88
CA THR A 96 10.95 29.31 -16.52
C THR A 96 11.35 27.85 -16.31
N ASP A 97 10.92 26.95 -17.20
CA ASP A 97 11.25 25.52 -17.17
C ASP A 97 12.75 25.26 -17.34
N THR A 98 13.41 25.97 -18.25
CA THR A 98 14.83 25.75 -18.56
C THR A 98 15.77 26.28 -17.47
N TYR A 99 15.44 27.40 -16.81
CA TYR A 99 16.36 28.14 -15.93
C TYR A 99 15.94 28.25 -14.46
N LEU A 100 14.65 28.13 -14.12
CA LEU A 100 14.15 28.39 -12.77
C LEU A 100 13.60 27.13 -12.10
N VAL A 101 12.44 26.65 -12.55
CA VAL A 101 11.67 25.57 -11.90
C VAL A 101 10.95 24.73 -12.96
N THR A 102 10.99 23.41 -12.82
CA THR A 102 10.33 22.44 -13.68
C THR A 102 9.46 21.47 -12.88
N PHE A 103 8.50 20.81 -13.52
CA PHE A 103 7.75 19.71 -12.93
C PHE A 103 8.46 18.38 -13.18
N VAL A 104 8.68 17.63 -12.08
CA VAL A 104 9.29 16.30 -12.09
C VAL A 104 8.24 15.30 -11.61
N VAL A 105 8.08 14.20 -12.33
CA VAL A 105 7.34 13.02 -11.83
C VAL A 105 8.34 11.95 -11.46
N THR A 106 8.34 11.51 -10.21
CA THR A 106 9.20 10.44 -9.69
C THR A 106 8.36 9.19 -9.45
N SER A 107 8.89 8.02 -9.85
CA SER A 107 8.22 6.72 -9.65
C SER A 107 9.26 5.62 -9.48
N GLY A 108 9.33 5.04 -8.28
CA GLY A 108 10.15 3.85 -7.99
C GLY A 108 10.40 3.62 -6.49
N PRO A 109 10.92 2.44 -6.11
CA PRO A 109 11.10 2.05 -4.71
C PRO A 109 12.29 2.73 -4.01
N SER A 110 13.16 3.43 -4.75
CA SER A 110 14.50 3.81 -4.27
C SER A 110 14.50 4.85 -3.14
N MET A 111 13.48 5.69 -3.07
CA MET A 111 13.38 6.81 -2.15
C MET A 111 12.35 6.60 -1.05
N LEU A 112 11.82 5.37 -0.90
CA LEU A 112 11.00 4.98 0.25
C LEU A 112 11.81 5.10 1.55
N PRO A 113 11.23 5.61 2.65
CA PRO A 113 9.84 6.03 2.82
C PRO A 113 9.55 7.50 2.44
N THR A 114 10.54 8.29 2.02
CA THR A 114 10.38 9.74 1.79
C THR A 114 9.59 10.09 0.53
N ILE A 115 9.73 9.29 -0.53
CA ILE A 115 8.93 9.39 -1.76
C ILE A 115 8.23 8.05 -1.96
N ASP A 116 6.92 8.12 -2.14
CA ASP A 116 6.04 6.98 -2.29
C ASP A 116 6.27 6.23 -3.61
N LEU A 117 5.81 4.97 -3.66
CA LEU A 117 5.79 4.16 -4.88
C LEU A 117 4.84 4.69 -5.96
N ILE A 118 3.85 5.52 -5.58
CA ILE A 118 2.87 6.09 -6.50
C ILE A 118 3.52 7.26 -7.26
N PRO A 119 3.38 7.35 -8.60
CA PRO A 119 3.90 8.46 -9.41
C PRO A 119 3.51 9.84 -8.87
N THR A 120 4.42 10.47 -8.13
CA THR A 120 4.18 11.72 -7.40
C THR A 120 4.84 12.88 -8.13
N MET A 121 4.12 14.01 -8.22
CA MET A 121 4.60 15.22 -8.89
C MET A 121 5.24 16.21 -7.89
N PHE A 122 6.48 16.57 -8.17
CA PHE A 122 7.29 17.53 -7.40
C PHE A 122 7.67 18.73 -8.26
N LEU A 123 7.92 19.87 -7.61
CA LEU A 123 8.64 20.99 -8.22
C LEU A 123 10.14 20.83 -7.97
N GLY A 124 10.90 20.81 -9.07
CA GLY A 124 12.35 20.76 -9.09
C GLY A 124 12.93 22.11 -9.49
N GLU A 125 13.77 22.72 -8.65
CA GLU A 125 14.44 23.99 -8.95
C GLU A 125 15.85 23.80 -9.53
N ARG A 126 16.26 24.75 -10.37
CA ARG A 126 17.52 24.73 -11.14
C ARG A 126 18.50 25.83 -10.72
N ILE A 127 18.20 26.56 -9.65
CA ILE A 127 18.96 27.70 -9.14
C ILE A 127 20.08 27.20 -8.23
N SER A 128 19.79 26.35 -7.24
CA SER A 128 20.82 25.83 -6.32
C SER A 128 21.84 24.97 -7.07
N THR A 129 21.39 24.20 -8.06
CA THR A 129 22.26 23.35 -8.89
C THR A 129 23.27 24.19 -9.67
N ARG A 130 22.82 25.29 -10.31
CA ARG A 130 23.68 26.24 -11.05
C ARG A 130 24.63 27.06 -10.17
N PHE A 131 24.25 27.39 -8.93
CA PHE A 131 25.03 28.25 -8.04
C PHE A 131 25.85 27.50 -6.97
N GLY A 132 25.95 26.17 -7.03
CA GLY A 132 26.71 25.39 -6.05
C GLY A 132 26.10 25.37 -4.64
N LYS A 133 24.77 25.52 -4.53
CA LYS A 133 24.05 25.70 -3.24
C LYS A 133 23.21 24.48 -2.82
N VAL A 134 23.39 23.34 -3.46
CA VAL A 134 22.78 22.09 -2.98
C VAL A 134 23.66 21.52 -1.86
N THR A 135 23.03 20.92 -0.86
CA THR A 135 23.64 20.54 0.43
C THR A 135 23.32 19.11 0.84
N ARG A 136 24.03 18.57 1.84
CA ARG A 136 23.65 17.28 2.46
C ARG A 136 22.18 17.32 2.93
N GLY A 137 21.48 16.21 2.80
CA GLY A 137 20.06 16.04 3.11
C GLY A 137 19.11 16.34 1.94
N ASP A 138 19.54 17.13 0.94
CA ASP A 138 18.71 17.47 -0.22
C ASP A 138 18.40 16.28 -1.11
N ILE A 139 17.17 16.23 -1.64
CA ILE A 139 16.78 15.28 -2.69
C ILE A 139 17.04 15.91 -4.06
N VAL A 140 17.82 15.23 -4.88
CA VAL A 140 18.25 15.68 -6.21
C VAL A 140 17.82 14.72 -7.30
N ILE A 141 17.44 15.31 -8.44
CA ILE A 141 17.32 14.60 -9.71
C ILE A 141 18.69 14.68 -10.40
N ILE A 142 19.34 13.53 -10.56
CA ILE A 142 20.60 13.41 -11.30
C ILE A 142 20.38 12.64 -12.60
N ARG A 143 21.23 12.91 -13.61
CA ARG A 143 21.39 12.01 -14.75
C ARG A 143 22.23 10.82 -14.31
N SER A 144 21.75 9.60 -14.54
CA SER A 144 22.47 8.39 -14.09
C SER A 144 23.84 8.29 -14.77
N PRO A 145 24.94 8.06 -14.00
CA PRO A 145 26.27 7.90 -14.57
C PRO A 145 26.41 6.59 -15.37
N GLN A 146 25.60 5.56 -15.04
CA GLN A 146 25.57 4.28 -15.75
C GLN A 146 24.70 4.32 -17.02
N ASN A 147 23.64 5.14 -17.03
CA ASN A 147 22.74 5.27 -18.19
C ASN A 147 22.34 6.73 -18.42
N PRO A 148 23.03 7.48 -19.30
CA PRO A 148 22.76 8.89 -19.57
C PRO A 148 21.35 9.22 -20.10
N ARG A 149 20.54 8.22 -20.49
CA ARG A 149 19.12 8.39 -20.86
C ARG A 149 18.16 8.35 -19.66
N LYS A 150 18.63 7.93 -18.48
CA LYS A 150 17.82 7.80 -17.25
C LYS A 150 18.09 8.98 -16.30
N LEU A 151 17.03 9.52 -15.73
CA LEU A 151 17.08 10.42 -14.57
C LEU A 151 16.67 9.62 -13.32
N ILE A 152 17.40 9.79 -12.21
CA ILE A 152 17.12 9.12 -10.93
C ILE A 152 17.08 10.13 -9.78
N ALA A 153 16.27 9.84 -8.77
CA ALA A 153 16.04 10.67 -7.60
C ALA A 153 16.79 10.08 -6.40
N LYS A 154 17.73 10.83 -5.81
CA LYS A 154 18.55 10.38 -4.69
C LYS A 154 18.74 11.49 -3.66
N ARG A 155 19.00 11.13 -2.41
CA ARG A 155 19.42 12.07 -1.37
C ARG A 155 20.92 12.30 -1.41
N LEU A 156 21.37 13.53 -1.19
CA LEU A 156 22.76 13.88 -0.96
C LEU A 156 23.20 13.50 0.46
N ALA A 157 24.15 12.58 0.57
CA ALA A 157 24.72 12.14 1.85
C ALA A 157 26.11 12.79 2.12
N GLY A 158 26.83 13.22 1.07
CA GLY A 158 28.10 13.94 1.18
C GLY A 158 28.42 14.82 -0.03
N MET A 159 29.20 15.87 0.20
CA MET A 159 29.72 16.85 -0.75
C MET A 159 31.24 16.66 -0.94
N GLU A 160 31.91 17.47 -1.76
CA GLU A 160 33.38 17.48 -1.89
C GLU A 160 34.11 17.49 -0.53
N ASP A 161 35.18 16.70 -0.41
CA ASP A 161 36.03 16.48 0.77
C ASP A 161 35.31 15.88 2.01
N ASP A 162 34.00 15.60 1.94
CA ASP A 162 33.29 14.95 3.05
C ASP A 162 33.71 13.48 3.24
N THR A 163 33.94 13.09 4.49
CA THR A 163 33.97 11.66 4.88
C THR A 163 32.54 11.13 5.02
N VAL A 164 32.24 10.03 4.33
CA VAL A 164 30.95 9.32 4.41
C VAL A 164 31.18 7.84 4.71
N THR A 165 30.63 7.38 5.84
CA THR A 165 30.52 5.96 6.19
C THR A 165 29.20 5.40 5.65
N TYR A 166 29.22 4.21 5.05
CA TYR A 166 28.05 3.56 4.48
C TYR A 166 28.12 2.03 4.60
N ILE A 167 26.95 1.39 4.62
CA ILE A 167 26.83 -0.08 4.56
C ILE A 167 27.00 -0.49 3.09
N SER A 168 28.04 -1.28 2.77
CA SER A 168 28.33 -1.67 1.38
C SER A 168 27.49 -2.87 0.89
N ASN A 169 27.04 -3.73 1.79
CA ASN A 169 26.04 -4.77 1.51
C ASN A 169 24.87 -4.67 2.50
N PRO A 170 23.63 -4.36 2.06
CA PRO A 170 22.45 -4.30 2.94
C PRO A 170 22.16 -5.58 3.72
N ASP A 171 22.62 -6.75 3.25
CA ASP A 171 22.47 -8.03 3.92
C ASP A 171 23.58 -8.33 4.97
N GLU A 172 24.63 -7.50 5.05
CA GLU A 172 25.75 -7.58 6.02
C GLU A 172 25.92 -6.24 6.77
N PRO A 173 25.01 -5.84 7.68
CA PRO A 173 24.97 -4.49 8.26
C PRO A 173 26.20 -4.11 9.11
N ASP A 174 26.92 -5.08 9.65
CA ASP A 174 28.17 -4.88 10.42
C ASP A 174 29.34 -4.42 9.52
N LYS A 175 29.21 -4.56 8.20
CA LYS A 175 30.25 -4.27 7.22
C LYS A 175 30.10 -2.86 6.67
N GLN A 176 30.65 -1.91 7.42
CA GLN A 176 30.69 -0.50 7.05
C GLN A 176 31.98 -0.17 6.30
N GLU A 177 31.83 0.52 5.18
CA GLU A 177 32.93 1.10 4.40
C GLU A 177 32.89 2.63 4.54
N THR A 178 34.05 3.28 4.42
CA THR A 178 34.17 4.73 4.58
C THR A 178 34.96 5.31 3.42
N ILE A 179 34.42 6.34 2.78
CA ILE A 179 35.02 7.02 1.64
C ILE A 179 35.13 8.53 1.91
N VAL A 180 36.19 9.17 1.41
CA VAL A 180 36.27 10.63 1.28
C VAL A 180 35.81 10.99 -0.12
N VAL A 181 34.79 11.85 -0.22
CA VAL A 181 34.19 12.23 -1.51
C VAL A 181 35.17 13.08 -2.34
N PRO A 182 35.50 12.68 -3.58
CA PRO A 182 36.45 13.40 -4.41
C PRO A 182 36.01 14.83 -4.75
N LYS A 183 36.99 15.69 -5.07
CA LYS A 183 36.74 17.07 -5.51
C LYS A 183 35.85 17.12 -6.76
N GLY A 184 34.91 18.07 -6.79
CA GLY A 184 33.89 18.20 -7.83
C GLY A 184 32.82 17.09 -7.85
N HIS A 185 32.81 16.18 -6.87
CA HIS A 185 31.85 15.08 -6.77
C HIS A 185 30.94 15.20 -5.54
N VAL A 186 29.92 14.35 -5.51
CA VAL A 186 28.97 14.18 -4.41
C VAL A 186 28.74 12.69 -4.15
N TRP A 187 28.35 12.34 -2.92
CA TRP A 187 27.88 11.01 -2.57
C TRP A 187 26.36 11.02 -2.42
N ILE A 188 25.67 10.18 -3.19
CA ILE A 188 24.21 10.12 -3.24
C ILE A 188 23.71 8.73 -2.91
N GLN A 189 22.62 8.66 -2.15
CA GLN A 189 22.01 7.40 -1.72
C GLN A 189 20.49 7.47 -1.89
N GLY A 190 19.88 6.33 -2.18
CA GLY A 190 18.43 6.18 -2.04
C GLY A 190 18.10 5.79 -0.60
N ASP A 191 17.05 6.39 -0.04
CA ASP A 191 16.62 6.09 1.34
C ASP A 191 16.28 4.60 1.53
N ASN A 192 15.87 3.91 0.45
CA ASN A 192 15.67 2.47 0.44
C ASN A 192 16.96 1.72 0.06
N ALA A 193 17.80 1.46 1.05
CA ALA A 193 19.10 0.79 0.88
C ALA A 193 19.04 -0.54 0.07
N TYR A 194 17.94 -1.29 0.14
CA TYR A 194 17.74 -2.60 -0.49
C TYR A 194 17.24 -2.54 -1.94
N LYS A 195 16.71 -1.39 -2.39
CA LYS A 195 16.13 -1.19 -3.73
C LYS A 195 16.56 0.13 -4.36
N SER A 196 17.77 0.57 -4.06
CA SER A 196 18.43 1.71 -4.67
C SER A 196 19.73 1.28 -5.34
N ASN A 197 19.85 1.59 -6.64
CA ASN A 197 21.12 1.66 -7.36
C ASN A 197 21.68 3.10 -7.19
N ASP A 198 22.74 3.28 -6.39
CA ASP A 198 23.28 4.60 -6.02
C ASP A 198 24.81 4.62 -5.87
N SER A 199 25.38 5.62 -5.16
CA SER A 199 26.84 5.71 -5.00
C SER A 199 27.48 4.49 -4.33
N ARG A 200 26.72 3.68 -3.59
CA ARG A 200 27.20 2.38 -3.07
C ARG A 200 27.48 1.36 -4.19
N ASN A 201 26.92 1.56 -5.38
CA ASN A 201 27.05 0.69 -6.55
C ASN A 201 27.96 1.29 -7.65
N PHE A 202 27.98 2.62 -7.81
CA PHE A 202 28.73 3.30 -8.88
C PHE A 202 29.71 4.39 -8.39
N GLY A 203 29.90 4.54 -7.08
CA GLY A 203 30.82 5.51 -6.49
C GLY A 203 30.31 6.96 -6.45
N ALA A 204 31.20 7.89 -6.12
CA ALA A 204 30.89 9.31 -6.08
C ALA A 204 30.56 9.85 -7.48
N VAL A 205 29.58 10.76 -7.56
CA VAL A 205 29.02 11.25 -8.82
C VAL A 205 29.50 12.69 -9.08
N PRO A 206 29.94 13.07 -10.29
CA PRO A 206 30.28 14.46 -10.60
C PRO A 206 29.09 15.39 -10.34
N TYR A 207 29.31 16.50 -9.61
CA TYR A 207 28.26 17.45 -9.23
C TYR A 207 27.47 17.97 -10.45
N GLY A 208 28.12 18.10 -11.61
CA GLY A 208 27.49 18.52 -12.87
C GLY A 208 26.44 17.56 -13.46
N LEU A 209 26.26 16.35 -12.90
CA LEU A 209 25.15 15.46 -13.28
C LEU A 209 23.84 15.80 -12.53
N ILE A 210 23.89 16.60 -11.47
CA ILE A 210 22.70 17.13 -10.79
C ILE A 210 21.94 18.06 -11.73
N GLN A 211 20.70 17.69 -12.07
CA GLN A 211 19.82 18.50 -12.90
C GLN A 211 18.98 19.45 -12.03
N HIS A 212 18.30 18.93 -11.01
CA HIS A 212 17.29 19.65 -10.21
C HIS A 212 17.41 19.29 -8.72
N ARG A 213 17.05 20.21 -7.83
CA ARG A 213 16.76 19.96 -6.40
C ARG A 213 15.25 19.93 -6.21
N LEU A 214 14.70 18.89 -5.60
CA LEU A 214 13.27 18.85 -5.24
C LEU A 214 13.04 19.66 -3.96
N PHE A 215 11.97 20.47 -3.93
CA PHE A 215 11.66 21.31 -2.75
C PHE A 215 10.19 21.28 -2.31
N TRP A 216 9.26 20.88 -3.17
CA TRP A 216 7.81 20.92 -2.89
C TRP A 216 7.07 19.76 -3.56
N ARG A 217 6.30 18.97 -2.78
CA ARG A 217 5.33 17.98 -3.26
C ARG A 217 4.05 18.71 -3.68
N VAL A 218 3.57 18.47 -4.91
CA VAL A 218 2.43 19.22 -5.48
C VAL A 218 1.15 18.39 -5.53
N LEU A 219 1.25 17.15 -6.01
CA LEU A 219 0.10 16.28 -6.26
C LEU A 219 0.53 14.82 -6.29
N ASP A 220 -0.23 13.95 -5.64
CA ASP A 220 -0.19 12.52 -5.87
C ASP A 220 -1.22 12.16 -6.95
N LEU A 221 -0.82 11.39 -7.96
CA LEU A 221 -1.68 10.97 -9.06
C LEU A 221 -2.72 9.91 -8.64
N SER A 222 -2.73 9.49 -7.36
CA SER A 222 -3.85 8.79 -6.71
C SER A 222 -5.12 9.66 -6.54
N GLY A 223 -5.03 10.98 -6.73
CA GLY A 223 -6.15 11.92 -6.60
C GLY A 223 -6.17 12.72 -5.29
N ASN A 224 -5.32 12.39 -4.31
CA ASN A 224 -5.17 13.19 -3.09
C ASN A 224 -4.22 14.39 -3.31
N THR A 225 -4.74 15.60 -3.11
CA THR A 225 -3.93 16.83 -3.02
C THR A 225 -3.39 17.02 -1.61
N ASP A 226 -2.38 16.22 -1.22
CA ASP A 226 -1.61 16.47 -0.01
C ASP A 226 -0.37 17.32 -0.32
N VAL A 227 -0.20 18.43 0.41
CA VAL A 227 0.69 19.55 0.04
C VAL A 227 1.74 19.74 1.12
N SER A 228 2.80 18.92 1.07
CA SER A 228 3.93 18.96 1.99
C SER A 228 5.18 19.61 1.37
N VAL A 229 5.91 20.38 2.18
CA VAL A 229 7.19 20.97 1.82
C VAL A 229 8.31 20.08 2.37
N LEU A 230 9.30 19.75 1.54
CA LEU A 230 10.37 18.83 1.90
C LEU A 230 11.47 19.55 2.70
N TYR A 231 11.27 19.70 4.01
CA TYR A 231 12.27 20.22 4.95
C TYR A 231 12.48 19.31 6.15
N ASP A 232 13.76 19.10 6.50
CA ASP A 232 14.17 18.53 7.79
C ASP A 232 14.67 19.63 8.75
N SER A 233 14.50 19.39 10.04
CA SER A 233 14.41 20.40 11.10
C SER A 233 15.73 20.78 11.77
N GLN A 234 16.74 21.21 11.01
CA GLN A 234 18.05 21.62 11.57
C GLN A 234 18.60 23.00 11.14
N VAL A 235 17.98 23.71 10.19
CA VAL A 235 18.47 25.04 9.79
C VAL A 235 17.83 26.16 10.62
N LYS A 236 18.57 26.69 11.62
CA LYS A 236 18.20 27.94 12.30
C LYS A 236 18.27 29.11 11.32
N PHE A 237 17.16 29.85 11.19
CA PHE A 237 17.15 31.17 10.56
C PHE A 237 17.89 32.18 11.45
N ASN A 238 19.20 32.30 11.26
CA ASN A 238 19.91 33.53 11.64
C ASN A 238 19.59 34.62 10.61
N GLU A 239 19.44 35.85 11.07
CA GLU A 239 19.04 36.99 10.23
C GLU A 239 20.03 37.22 9.06
N ILE A 240 19.53 37.26 7.83
CA ILE A 240 20.29 37.82 6.70
C ILE A 240 20.22 39.35 6.80
N GLN A 241 21.04 39.90 7.68
CA GLN A 241 21.41 41.32 7.70
C GLN A 241 21.93 41.72 6.32
N LEU A 242 21.18 42.54 5.58
CA LEU A 242 21.51 42.99 4.22
C LEU A 242 22.62 44.06 4.23
N HIS A 243 23.83 43.65 4.62
CA HIS A 243 24.98 44.53 4.72
C HIS A 243 25.60 44.85 3.34
N LYS A 244 25.10 45.94 2.74
CA LYS A 244 25.74 46.83 1.76
C LYS A 244 26.83 46.24 0.83
N SER A 245 26.44 45.91 -0.41
CA SER A 245 27.18 46.19 -1.68
C SER A 245 28.60 45.59 -1.89
N PRO A 246 28.97 45.12 -3.11
CA PRO A 246 28.93 45.98 -4.31
C PRO A 246 28.74 45.25 -5.66
N PHE A 247 27.48 45.03 -6.08
CA PHE A 247 27.20 44.74 -7.50
C PHE A 247 27.13 46.03 -8.33
N ARG A 248 28.27 46.43 -8.90
CA ARG A 248 28.30 47.43 -9.98
C ARG A 248 27.89 46.78 -11.30
N ARG A 249 26.92 47.38 -11.99
CA ARG A 249 26.56 47.16 -13.42
C ARG A 249 26.18 45.71 -13.80
N PHE A 250 24.95 45.32 -13.46
CA PHE A 250 24.11 44.63 -14.46
C PHE A 250 23.29 45.68 -15.22
N PRO A 251 23.14 45.59 -16.57
CA PRO A 251 22.31 46.52 -17.32
C PRO A 251 20.82 46.19 -17.14
N LEU A 252 20.04 47.14 -16.62
CA LEU A 252 18.59 47.00 -16.37
C LEU A 252 17.72 46.95 -17.65
N SER A 253 18.33 46.95 -18.84
CA SER A 253 17.65 47.05 -20.15
C SER A 253 16.95 45.78 -20.63
N LEU A 254 16.97 44.68 -19.86
CA LEU A 254 16.25 43.44 -20.19
C LEU A 254 14.92 43.26 -19.44
N LEU A 255 14.61 44.10 -18.44
CA LEU A 255 13.37 44.04 -17.67
C LEU A 255 12.24 44.94 -18.22
N SER A 256 12.50 45.74 -19.25
CA SER A 256 11.54 46.70 -19.82
C SER A 256 10.64 46.15 -20.94
N LEU A 257 10.80 44.88 -21.35
CA LEU A 257 10.04 44.27 -22.46
C LEU A 257 8.72 43.57 -22.05
N PHE A 258 8.42 43.55 -20.74
CA PHE A 258 7.30 42.81 -20.14
C PHE A 258 6.46 43.66 -19.16
N SER A 259 6.24 44.93 -19.48
CA SER A 259 5.15 45.69 -18.86
C SER A 259 3.80 45.16 -19.34
N PHE A 260 3.03 44.54 -18.45
CA PHE A 260 1.59 44.36 -18.61
C PHE A 260 0.89 45.52 -17.88
N ASP A 261 0.13 46.33 -18.61
CA ASP A 261 -0.62 47.44 -18.04
C ASP A 261 -1.80 46.95 -17.19
N LEU A 262 -1.60 46.89 -15.87
CA LEU A 262 -2.66 46.67 -14.91
C LEU A 262 -3.48 47.95 -14.69
N ILE A 263 -4.81 47.80 -14.77
CA ILE A 263 -5.80 48.89 -14.70
C ILE A 263 -5.60 49.72 -13.40
N PRO A 264 -5.57 51.06 -13.47
CA PRO A 264 -5.06 51.89 -12.38
C PRO A 264 -6.03 52.00 -11.19
N ALA A 265 -5.66 51.35 -10.07
CA ALA A 265 -6.31 51.54 -8.78
C ALA A 265 -6.06 52.96 -8.22
N LYS A 266 -7.10 53.80 -8.15
CA LYS A 266 -7.00 55.16 -7.61
C LYS A 266 -6.90 55.14 -6.07
N ARG A 267 -5.82 55.75 -5.56
CA ARG A 267 -5.63 56.33 -4.21
C ARG A 267 -6.59 55.85 -3.09
N ALA A 268 -6.10 54.97 -2.23
CA ALA A 268 -6.47 54.95 -0.80
C ALA A 268 -5.21 55.30 0.03
N ARG A 269 -5.38 55.99 1.17
CA ARG A 269 -4.26 56.40 2.04
C ARG A 269 -3.91 55.32 3.06
N VAL A 270 -2.64 55.30 3.47
CA VAL A 270 -2.17 54.51 4.62
C VAL A 270 -2.87 54.98 5.90
N LEU A 271 -3.45 54.04 6.64
CA LEU A 271 -3.70 54.14 8.08
C LEU A 271 -3.29 52.82 8.73
N TRP A 272 -2.87 52.88 9.99
CA TRP A 272 -2.36 51.73 10.77
C TRP A 272 -3.42 51.18 11.75
N LEU A 273 -3.09 50.05 12.40
CA LEU A 273 -3.86 49.34 13.45
C LEU A 273 -4.95 48.35 12.91
N PRO A 274 -5.41 47.34 13.68
CA PRO A 274 -4.71 46.04 13.68
C PRO A 274 -5.60 44.77 13.62
N ARG A 275 -4.96 43.61 13.42
CA ARG A 275 -5.41 42.22 13.73
C ARG A 275 -6.93 41.90 13.66
N GLN A 276 -7.36 41.34 12.52
CA GLN A 276 -8.43 40.32 12.41
C GLN A 276 -8.04 39.34 11.26
N PRO A 277 -8.37 38.03 11.33
CA PRO A 277 -7.96 37.06 10.31
C PRO A 277 -8.86 37.09 9.07
N ILE A 278 -8.27 37.22 7.89
CA ILE A 278 -8.98 37.12 6.60
C ILE A 278 -9.13 35.65 6.22
N THR A 279 -10.34 35.20 5.90
CA THR A 279 -10.66 33.79 5.64
C THR A 279 -10.14 33.30 4.29
N MET A 280 -9.20 32.34 4.32
CA MET A 280 -8.54 31.77 3.13
C MET A 280 -9.43 30.79 2.32
N LYS A 281 -10.66 31.17 1.94
CA LYS A 281 -11.52 30.36 1.06
C LYS A 281 -11.72 30.89 -0.36
N ARG A 282 -11.41 32.17 -0.66
CA ARG A 282 -11.55 32.73 -2.02
C ARG A 282 -10.27 32.79 -2.85
N LEU A 283 -9.09 32.66 -2.24
CA LEU A 283 -7.83 32.67 -2.99
C LEU A 283 -7.50 31.30 -3.64
N GLN A 284 -7.90 30.20 -2.99
CA GLN A 284 -7.56 28.84 -3.40
C GLN A 284 -8.12 28.45 -4.78
N LEU A 285 -9.39 28.75 -5.10
CA LEU A 285 -9.93 28.39 -6.43
C LEU A 285 -9.20 29.12 -7.58
N GLY A 286 -8.76 30.36 -7.36
CA GLY A 286 -7.98 31.11 -8.34
C GLY A 286 -6.60 30.50 -8.58
N THR A 287 -5.90 30.11 -7.51
CA THR A 287 -4.58 29.46 -7.65
C THR A 287 -4.70 28.03 -8.18
N ILE A 288 -5.68 27.24 -7.75
CA ILE A 288 -5.95 25.89 -8.26
C ILE A 288 -6.27 25.93 -9.76
N SER A 289 -7.12 26.86 -10.21
CA SER A 289 -7.45 26.99 -11.63
C SER A 289 -6.24 27.42 -12.47
N LEU A 290 -5.38 28.32 -11.95
CA LEU A 290 -4.15 28.72 -12.64
C LEU A 290 -3.12 27.57 -12.69
N VAL A 291 -3.02 26.77 -11.62
CA VAL A 291 -2.14 25.59 -11.55
C VAL A 291 -2.64 24.47 -12.48
N LEU A 292 -3.95 24.20 -12.55
CA LEU A 292 -4.51 23.27 -13.54
C LEU A 292 -4.24 23.74 -14.97
N LEU A 293 -4.44 25.04 -15.26
CA LEU A 293 -4.17 25.60 -16.58
C LEU A 293 -2.68 25.50 -16.94
N LEU A 294 -1.79 25.74 -15.97
CA LEU A 294 -0.35 25.50 -16.14
C LEU A 294 -0.05 24.02 -16.41
N ILE A 295 -0.58 23.08 -15.63
CA ILE A 295 -0.37 21.63 -15.80
C ILE A 295 -0.85 21.17 -17.19
N ILE A 296 -2.00 21.65 -17.66
CA ILE A 296 -2.54 21.34 -18.99
C ILE A 296 -1.60 21.87 -20.09
N LEU A 297 -1.00 23.05 -19.90
CA LEU A 297 -0.08 23.66 -20.86
C LEU A 297 1.37 23.14 -20.76
N THR A 298 1.81 22.61 -19.60
CA THR A 298 3.16 22.05 -19.39
C THR A 298 3.26 20.54 -19.60
N LYS A 299 2.16 19.84 -19.95
CA LYS A 299 2.17 18.43 -20.37
C LYS A 299 3.13 18.10 -21.53
N SER A 300 3.66 19.10 -22.24
CA SER A 300 4.71 18.94 -23.26
C SER A 300 6.16 19.01 -22.73
N SER A 301 6.37 19.29 -21.43
CA SER A 301 7.70 19.52 -20.81
C SER A 301 7.97 18.68 -19.55
N THR A 302 7.00 17.89 -19.06
CA THR A 302 7.16 17.11 -17.82
C THR A 302 8.36 16.18 -17.86
N THR A 303 9.27 16.31 -16.88
CA THR A 303 10.46 15.46 -16.79
C THR A 303 10.16 14.20 -15.98
N ASN A 304 10.08 13.07 -16.66
CA ASN A 304 9.81 11.77 -16.04
C ASN A 304 11.12 11.17 -15.49
N ALA A 305 11.27 11.16 -14.16
CA ALA A 305 12.31 10.42 -13.46
C ALA A 305 11.84 8.96 -13.25
N VAL A 306 12.01 8.15 -14.30
CA VAL A 306 11.62 6.74 -14.33
C VAL A 306 12.69 5.89 -13.63
N GLU A 307 12.40 5.40 -12.43
CA GLU A 307 13.32 4.54 -11.66
C GLU A 307 13.02 3.04 -11.81
N ASP A 308 13.19 2.53 -13.03
CA ASP A 308 13.34 1.09 -13.28
C ASP A 308 14.82 0.70 -13.15
N ASP A 309 15.22 0.08 -12.02
CA ASP A 309 16.54 -0.55 -11.83
C ASP A 309 16.35 -2.07 -11.75
N SER A 310 16.90 -2.76 -12.74
CA SER A 310 16.37 -4.04 -13.22
C SER A 310 16.94 -5.28 -12.53
N VAL A 311 16.22 -6.39 -12.77
CA VAL A 311 16.72 -7.77 -12.66
C VAL A 311 18.11 -7.91 -13.28
N LYS A 312 19.00 -8.68 -12.64
CA LYS A 312 20.14 -9.32 -13.30
C LYS A 312 19.70 -10.70 -13.79
N ASN A 313 19.72 -10.90 -15.12
CA ASN A 313 19.59 -12.20 -15.77
C ASN A 313 20.44 -12.18 -17.05
N GLU A 314 21.48 -13.02 -17.06
CA GLU A 314 22.09 -13.65 -18.23
C GLU A 314 22.15 -15.15 -17.83
N GLU A 315 21.99 -16.14 -18.69
CA GLU A 315 22.45 -16.23 -20.09
C GLU A 315 21.33 -16.45 -21.13
N SER A 316 21.75 -16.50 -22.40
CA SER A 316 21.03 -16.89 -23.61
C SER A 316 20.98 -18.45 -23.76
N ASP A 317 20.47 -19.12 -24.80
CA ASP A 317 20.17 -18.79 -26.20
C ASP A 317 18.98 -19.64 -26.72
N LYS A 318 18.22 -19.08 -27.68
CA LYS A 318 18.23 -19.53 -29.10
C LYS A 318 17.27 -18.73 -29.98
N GLU A 319 17.70 -18.52 -31.22
CA GLU A 319 16.91 -17.85 -32.27
C GLU A 319 15.82 -18.77 -32.84
N GLU A 320 14.71 -18.17 -33.29
CA GLU A 320 14.19 -18.49 -34.62
C GLU A 320 13.55 -17.22 -35.22
N GLN A 321 13.90 -16.90 -36.47
CA GLN A 321 13.48 -15.65 -37.12
C GLN A 321 12.21 -15.87 -37.96
N ASN A 322 11.29 -14.91 -37.94
CA ASN A 322 10.31 -14.73 -39.02
C ASN A 322 9.96 -13.24 -39.18
N HIS A 323 9.57 -12.83 -40.39
CA HIS A 323 9.73 -11.46 -40.88
C HIS A 323 8.41 -10.70 -41.10
N VAL A 324 8.41 -9.40 -40.70
CA VAL A 324 7.75 -8.27 -41.41
C VAL A 324 6.19 -8.24 -41.37
N PRO A 325 5.50 -7.07 -41.47
CA PRO A 325 5.96 -5.68 -41.61
C PRO A 325 5.58 -4.70 -40.46
N ASN A 326 6.13 -3.49 -40.52
CA ASN A 326 5.59 -2.33 -39.82
C ASN A 326 4.19 -1.95 -40.31
N SER A 327 3.32 -1.47 -39.41
CA SER A 327 2.21 -0.57 -39.76
C SER A 327 2.06 0.52 -38.69
N THR A 328 1.46 1.66 -39.08
CA THR A 328 1.66 2.94 -38.39
C THR A 328 0.58 3.24 -37.34
N SER A 329 0.95 3.99 -36.30
CA SER A 329 0.04 4.48 -35.25
C SER A 329 -1.20 5.18 -35.81
N SER A 330 -2.37 4.81 -35.27
CA SER A 330 -3.60 5.61 -35.31
C SER A 330 -4.45 5.26 -34.09
N TYR A 331 -4.10 5.82 -32.92
CA TYR A 331 -5.01 5.81 -31.77
C TYR A 331 -6.15 6.80 -32.03
N GLY A 332 -7.36 6.26 -32.22
CA GLY A 332 -8.58 7.05 -32.22
C GLY A 332 -8.80 7.71 -30.86
N ILE A 333 -9.29 8.95 -30.87
CA ILE A 333 -9.66 9.66 -29.64
C ILE A 333 -11.07 9.20 -29.26
N GLU A 334 -11.15 8.34 -28.25
CA GLU A 334 -12.40 8.11 -27.54
C GLU A 334 -12.56 9.19 -26.46
N ILE A 335 -13.77 9.74 -26.33
CA ILE A 335 -14.02 10.93 -25.51
C ILE A 335 -14.20 10.51 -24.05
N VAL A 336 -13.53 11.22 -23.13
CA VAL A 336 -13.61 10.98 -21.68
C VAL A 336 -15.06 11.17 -21.20
N GLY A 337 -15.76 10.06 -21.02
CA GLY A 337 -17.01 9.96 -20.27
C GLY A 337 -16.76 9.13 -19.01
N GLU A 338 -16.99 9.76 -17.86
CA GLU A 338 -17.01 9.18 -16.51
C GLU A 338 -15.75 8.42 -16.04
N MET A 339 -15.19 8.87 -14.91
CA MET A 339 -14.23 8.08 -14.16
C MET A 339 -15.01 6.99 -13.44
N GLU A 340 -14.81 5.72 -13.81
CA GLU A 340 -15.27 4.60 -13.00
C GLU A 340 -14.72 4.76 -11.57
N GLU A 341 -15.59 4.76 -10.57
CA GLU A 341 -15.14 4.49 -9.20
C GLU A 341 -14.59 3.07 -9.18
N ASP A 342 -13.40 2.84 -8.59
CA ASP A 342 -12.90 1.47 -8.34
C ASP A 342 -14.00 0.69 -7.60
N GLU A 343 -14.72 -0.21 -8.29
CA GLU A 343 -15.91 -0.82 -7.73
C GLU A 343 -15.55 -1.51 -6.41
N TRP A 344 -16.28 -1.16 -5.35
CA TRP A 344 -16.10 -1.69 -3.99
C TRP A 344 -16.65 -3.12 -3.91
N GLU A 345 -16.16 -4.02 -4.77
CA GLU A 345 -16.65 -5.38 -4.98
C GLU A 345 -16.53 -6.28 -3.75
N MET A 346 -17.22 -7.42 -3.77
CA MET A 346 -17.04 -8.53 -2.82
C MET A 346 -15.65 -9.18 -2.97
N VAL A 347 -14.97 -9.47 -1.86
CA VAL A 347 -13.77 -10.33 -1.91
C VAL A 347 -14.19 -11.79 -2.08
N GLN A 348 -13.52 -12.49 -2.99
CA GLN A 348 -13.81 -13.89 -3.33
C GLN A 348 -12.61 -14.80 -3.02
N LYS A 349 -12.81 -16.11 -3.09
CA LYS A 349 -11.75 -17.13 -3.03
C LYS A 349 -11.52 -17.72 -4.43
N ARG A 350 -10.28 -17.75 -4.92
CA ARG A 350 -9.87 -18.51 -6.11
C ARG A 350 -8.71 -19.43 -5.76
N GLY A 351 -8.96 -20.75 -5.81
CA GLY A 351 -7.98 -21.74 -5.36
C GLY A 351 -7.53 -21.43 -3.93
N ASN A 352 -6.22 -21.40 -3.69
CA ASN A 352 -5.64 -21.12 -2.39
C ASN A 352 -5.47 -19.62 -2.06
N GLN A 353 -6.03 -18.69 -2.85
CA GLN A 353 -5.86 -17.24 -2.67
C GLN A 353 -7.22 -16.52 -2.54
N PHE A 354 -7.21 -15.34 -1.91
CA PHE A 354 -8.29 -14.37 -2.05
C PHE A 354 -8.09 -13.53 -3.31
N VAL A 355 -9.19 -13.12 -3.94
CA VAL A 355 -9.18 -12.21 -5.10
C VAL A 355 -10.24 -11.12 -4.97
N LEU A 356 -9.94 -9.96 -5.53
CA LEU A 356 -10.78 -8.76 -5.56
C LEU A 356 -10.62 -8.10 -6.93
N ASN A 357 -11.71 -7.87 -7.67
CA ASN A 357 -11.70 -7.34 -9.05
C ASN A 357 -10.68 -8.09 -9.95
N GLU A 358 -10.71 -9.43 -9.93
CA GLU A 358 -9.77 -10.37 -10.59
C GLU A 358 -8.28 -10.29 -10.19
N LYS A 359 -7.89 -9.40 -9.27
CA LYS A 359 -6.52 -9.26 -8.75
C LYS A 359 -6.35 -10.05 -7.44
N PRO A 360 -5.14 -10.48 -7.04
CA PRO A 360 -4.90 -11.08 -5.72
C PRO A 360 -5.24 -10.10 -4.59
N PHE A 361 -5.71 -10.60 -3.45
CA PHE A 361 -6.03 -9.77 -2.27
C PHE A 361 -5.34 -10.31 -1.00
N TYR A 362 -4.09 -9.91 -0.79
CA TYR A 362 -3.32 -10.21 0.42
C TYR A 362 -3.59 -9.15 1.51
N ILE A 363 -3.73 -9.60 2.74
CA ILE A 363 -4.27 -8.83 3.87
C ILE A 363 -3.18 -8.48 4.88
N ASN A 364 -3.05 -7.20 5.19
CA ASN A 364 -2.56 -6.74 6.48
C ASN A 364 -3.72 -6.05 7.21
N GLY A 365 -3.91 -6.35 8.49
CA GLY A 365 -5.09 -5.90 9.23
C GLY A 365 -4.92 -5.97 10.75
N PHE A 366 -6.03 -5.84 11.47
CA PHE A 366 -6.03 -5.71 12.93
C PHE A 366 -7.34 -6.20 13.57
N ASN A 367 -7.31 -6.38 14.89
CA ASN A 367 -8.48 -6.61 15.72
C ASN A 367 -8.81 -5.36 16.53
N THR A 368 -10.11 -5.10 16.66
CA THR A 368 -10.71 -4.13 17.60
C THR A 368 -12.08 -4.66 18.02
N TYR A 369 -12.15 -5.41 19.12
CA TYR A 369 -13.41 -6.05 19.55
C TYR A 369 -14.49 -5.04 20.02
N TRP A 370 -14.07 -3.87 20.47
CA TRP A 370 -14.85 -2.91 21.25
C TRP A 370 -15.63 -1.88 20.41
N LEU A 371 -15.48 -1.86 19.07
CA LEU A 371 -15.97 -0.78 18.21
C LEU A 371 -17.46 -0.48 18.41
N MET A 372 -18.30 -1.52 18.40
CA MET A 372 -19.75 -1.41 18.58
C MET A 372 -20.11 -0.77 19.94
N VAL A 373 -19.41 -1.16 21.01
CA VAL A 373 -19.65 -0.68 22.39
C VAL A 373 -19.33 0.81 22.53
N PHE A 374 -18.34 1.30 21.77
CA PHE A 374 -17.98 2.71 21.70
C PHE A 374 -18.92 3.51 20.78
N ALA A 375 -19.29 2.97 19.63
CA ALA A 375 -20.19 3.63 18.67
C ALA A 375 -21.61 3.92 19.23
N VAL A 376 -22.03 3.28 20.33
CA VAL A 376 -23.27 3.62 21.07
C VAL A 376 -23.21 5.05 21.63
N ASP A 377 -22.07 5.48 22.15
CA ASP A 377 -21.93 6.75 22.87
C ASP A 377 -21.50 7.87 21.94
N GLU A 378 -22.20 8.99 21.90
CA GLU A 378 -21.75 10.12 21.07
C GLU A 378 -20.37 10.66 21.52
N SER A 379 -20.04 10.56 22.82
CA SER A 379 -18.75 11.01 23.35
C SER A 379 -17.57 10.12 22.99
N THR A 380 -17.78 8.82 22.70
CA THR A 380 -16.70 7.89 22.32
C THR A 380 -16.81 7.33 20.90
N ARG A 381 -17.93 7.54 20.18
CA ARG A 381 -18.12 7.17 18.77
C ARG A 381 -17.01 7.68 17.85
N GLY A 382 -16.48 8.88 18.10
CA GLY A 382 -15.35 9.43 17.35
C GLY A 382 -14.07 8.59 17.41
N LYS A 383 -13.90 7.74 18.43
CA LYS A 383 -12.76 6.82 18.56
C LYS A 383 -12.80 5.67 17.56
N VAL A 384 -13.98 5.30 17.06
CA VAL A 384 -14.15 4.33 15.97
C VAL A 384 -13.64 4.92 14.65
N THR A 385 -14.03 6.17 14.33
CA THR A 385 -13.49 6.90 13.18
C THR A 385 -11.97 7.10 13.31
N GLU A 386 -11.48 7.47 14.49
CA GLU A 386 -10.04 7.66 14.76
C GLU A 386 -9.23 6.38 14.51
N VAL A 387 -9.66 5.23 15.04
CA VAL A 387 -8.89 3.97 14.88
C VAL A 387 -8.92 3.47 13.43
N PHE A 388 -10.03 3.61 12.71
CA PHE A 388 -10.07 3.29 11.28
C PHE A 388 -9.19 4.22 10.45
N GLN A 389 -9.14 5.53 10.76
CA GLN A 389 -8.23 6.47 10.10
C GLN A 389 -6.76 6.16 10.38
N GLN A 390 -6.40 5.83 11.62
CA GLN A 390 -5.02 5.42 11.98
C GLN A 390 -4.62 4.11 11.28
N ALA A 391 -5.51 3.10 11.24
CA ALA A 391 -5.23 1.84 10.56
C ALA A 391 -5.09 2.03 9.03
N SER A 392 -5.95 2.84 8.43
CA SER A 392 -5.91 3.18 6.99
C SER A 392 -4.61 3.94 6.63
N SER A 393 -4.12 4.84 7.49
CA SER A 393 -2.87 5.58 7.24
C SER A 393 -1.60 4.71 7.27
N VAL A 394 -1.65 3.53 7.92
CA VAL A 394 -0.60 2.49 7.85
C VAL A 394 -0.94 1.37 6.87
N GLY A 395 -1.93 1.59 5.99
CA GLY A 395 -2.32 0.69 4.90
C GLY A 395 -2.96 -0.64 5.32
N MET A 396 -3.48 -0.74 6.55
CA MET A 396 -4.29 -1.90 6.95
C MET A 396 -5.62 -1.90 6.18
N THR A 397 -6.05 -3.08 5.74
CA THR A 397 -7.15 -3.27 4.77
C THR A 397 -8.33 -4.07 5.32
N VAL A 398 -8.12 -4.82 6.40
CA VAL A 398 -9.16 -5.62 7.07
C VAL A 398 -9.12 -5.40 8.57
N CYS A 399 -10.29 -5.26 9.18
CA CYS A 399 -10.51 -5.17 10.61
C CYS A 399 -11.39 -6.34 11.06
N ARG A 400 -11.05 -6.97 12.18
CA ARG A 400 -11.87 -7.98 12.84
C ARG A 400 -12.49 -7.42 14.11
N THR A 401 -13.80 -7.57 14.25
CA THR A 401 -14.62 -6.98 15.33
C THR A 401 -15.83 -7.86 15.62
N TRP A 402 -16.37 -7.75 16.84
CA TRP A 402 -17.52 -8.56 17.26
C TRP A 402 -18.83 -7.95 16.76
N ALA A 403 -19.68 -8.80 16.18
CA ALA A 403 -21.09 -8.54 15.90
C ALA A 403 -22.00 -9.23 16.93
N PHE A 404 -21.48 -9.46 18.15
CA PHE A 404 -22.21 -9.96 19.31
C PHE A 404 -21.93 -9.11 20.54
N ASN A 405 -22.90 -9.08 21.46
CA ASN A 405 -22.71 -8.75 22.87
C ASN A 405 -23.97 -9.25 23.60
N ASP A 406 -23.87 -10.38 24.28
CA ASP A 406 -25.00 -11.13 24.80
C ASP A 406 -25.24 -10.82 26.29
N ALA A 407 -26.36 -10.15 26.56
CA ALA A 407 -26.87 -9.77 27.89
C ALA A 407 -25.92 -8.98 28.85
N GLN A 408 -24.79 -8.46 28.38
CA GLN A 408 -23.89 -7.61 29.19
C GLN A 408 -24.26 -6.11 29.11
N TRP A 409 -23.42 -5.25 29.70
CA TRP A 409 -23.49 -3.80 29.47
C TRP A 409 -23.38 -3.48 27.97
N ARG A 410 -24.29 -2.63 27.47
CA ARG A 410 -24.49 -2.34 26.04
C ARG A 410 -24.68 -3.59 25.17
N ALA A 411 -25.42 -4.58 25.66
CA ALA A 411 -25.79 -5.79 24.92
C ALA A 411 -26.43 -5.46 23.56
N LEU A 412 -25.92 -6.09 22.50
CA LEU A 412 -26.56 -6.11 21.19
C LEU A 412 -27.78 -7.03 21.22
N GLN A 413 -27.66 -8.19 21.89
CA GLN A 413 -28.74 -9.16 22.08
C GLN A 413 -29.01 -9.30 23.58
N LYS A 414 -30.19 -8.84 24.02
CA LYS A 414 -30.59 -8.76 25.45
C LYS A 414 -31.14 -10.10 25.95
N SER A 415 -31.86 -10.81 25.09
CA SER A 415 -32.31 -12.19 25.25
C SER A 415 -32.41 -12.84 23.85
N PRO A 416 -32.64 -14.16 23.70
CA PRO A 416 -32.60 -14.82 22.40
C PRO A 416 -33.48 -14.13 21.35
N SER A 417 -32.87 -13.69 20.24
CA SER A 417 -33.50 -12.93 19.15
C SER A 417 -34.09 -11.56 19.52
N VAL A 418 -33.87 -11.04 20.74
CA VAL A 418 -34.31 -9.71 21.18
C VAL A 418 -33.13 -8.75 21.24
N TYR A 419 -33.10 -7.82 20.28
CA TYR A 419 -31.98 -6.91 20.09
C TYR A 419 -32.15 -5.56 20.78
N ASP A 420 -31.04 -4.87 21.01
CA ASP A 420 -31.04 -3.43 21.30
C ASP A 420 -30.75 -2.62 20.04
N GLU A 421 -31.73 -1.82 19.60
CA GLU A 421 -31.69 -1.14 18.32
C GLU A 421 -30.65 -0.01 18.28
N ASP A 422 -30.33 0.63 19.41
CA ASP A 422 -29.31 1.68 19.43
C ASP A 422 -27.89 1.09 19.46
N VAL A 423 -27.72 -0.13 20.00
CA VAL A 423 -26.50 -0.92 19.83
C VAL A 423 -26.40 -1.49 18.40
N PHE A 424 -27.52 -1.84 17.76
CA PHE A 424 -27.52 -2.26 16.36
C PHE A 424 -27.11 -1.12 15.41
N LYS A 425 -27.63 0.10 15.63
CA LYS A 425 -27.16 1.32 14.92
C LYS A 425 -25.69 1.64 15.19
N ALA A 426 -25.16 1.29 16.36
CA ALA A 426 -23.74 1.41 16.65
C ALA A 426 -22.91 0.48 15.75
N LEU A 427 -23.39 -0.75 15.47
CA LEU A 427 -22.78 -1.63 14.48
C LEU A 427 -22.98 -1.10 13.05
N ASP A 428 -24.15 -0.54 12.71
CA ASP A 428 -24.38 0.11 11.40
C ASP A 428 -23.34 1.22 11.13
N PHE A 429 -23.04 2.02 12.16
CA PHE A 429 -22.00 3.06 12.14
C PHE A 429 -20.62 2.46 11.87
N VAL A 430 -20.23 1.40 12.59
CA VAL A 430 -18.95 0.71 12.39
C VAL A 430 -18.76 0.24 10.95
N VAL A 431 -19.79 -0.37 10.34
CA VAL A 431 -19.75 -0.75 8.91
C VAL A 431 -19.60 0.48 8.01
N SER A 432 -20.33 1.57 8.30
CA SER A 432 -20.27 2.80 7.48
C SER A 432 -18.91 3.52 7.55
N GLU A 433 -18.23 3.50 8.70
CA GLU A 433 -16.90 4.11 8.88
C GLU A 433 -15.79 3.25 8.26
N ALA A 434 -15.87 1.92 8.41
CA ALA A 434 -14.96 1.00 7.75
C ALA A 434 -14.93 1.22 6.23
N LYS A 435 -16.12 1.36 5.60
CA LYS A 435 -16.27 1.69 4.17
C LYS A 435 -15.57 3.00 3.80
N LYS A 436 -15.79 4.07 4.57
CA LYS A 436 -15.17 5.40 4.34
C LYS A 436 -13.64 5.34 4.43
N SER A 437 -13.11 4.51 5.33
CA SER A 437 -11.67 4.31 5.52
C SER A 437 -11.05 3.26 4.60
N LYS A 438 -11.81 2.72 3.63
CA LYS A 438 -11.41 1.62 2.72
C LYS A 438 -10.94 0.34 3.46
N ILE A 439 -11.56 0.05 4.60
CA ILE A 439 -11.31 -1.15 5.42
C ILE A 439 -12.51 -2.09 5.32
N ARG A 440 -12.26 -3.39 5.21
CA ARG A 440 -13.29 -4.44 5.23
C ARG A 440 -13.40 -5.14 6.59
N LEU A 441 -14.55 -5.72 6.91
CA LEU A 441 -14.86 -6.25 8.24
C LEU A 441 -15.02 -7.77 8.27
N ILE A 442 -14.27 -8.44 9.15
CA ILE A 442 -14.60 -9.79 9.61
C ILE A 442 -15.49 -9.63 10.85
N LEU A 443 -16.69 -10.18 10.78
CA LEU A 443 -17.72 -10.06 11.81
C LEU A 443 -17.94 -11.40 12.51
N SER A 444 -17.50 -11.49 13.77
CA SER A 444 -17.74 -12.67 14.62
C SER A 444 -19.15 -12.65 15.21
N LEU A 445 -19.84 -13.79 15.17
CA LEU A 445 -21.26 -13.94 15.51
C LEU A 445 -21.52 -14.46 16.93
N ALA A 446 -20.51 -15.01 17.62
CA ALA A 446 -20.59 -15.45 19.02
C ALA A 446 -19.18 -15.58 19.65
N ASN A 447 -19.09 -15.75 20.97
CA ASN A 447 -17.85 -16.03 21.68
C ASN A 447 -17.85 -17.41 22.36
N ASN A 448 -16.69 -18.07 22.43
CA ASN A 448 -16.47 -19.18 23.34
C ASN A 448 -16.31 -18.72 24.81
N TRP A 449 -15.79 -17.50 25.01
CA TRP A 449 -15.50 -16.93 26.33
C TRP A 449 -16.67 -16.12 26.90
N GLU A 450 -16.72 -15.96 28.23
CA GLU A 450 -17.73 -15.18 28.95
C GLU A 450 -17.68 -13.66 28.62
N ALA A 451 -16.56 -13.17 28.10
CA ALA A 451 -16.41 -11.77 27.71
C ALA A 451 -17.40 -11.39 26.60
N TYR A 452 -18.26 -10.41 26.87
CA TYR A 452 -19.41 -10.06 26.03
C TYR A 452 -20.43 -11.20 25.85
N GLY A 453 -20.51 -12.13 26.82
CA GLY A 453 -21.55 -13.14 26.99
C GLY A 453 -21.15 -14.54 26.50
N GLY A 454 -21.13 -14.75 25.18
CA GLY A 454 -20.69 -16.02 24.59
C GLY A 454 -21.55 -17.25 24.93
N LYS A 455 -21.03 -18.45 24.65
CA LYS A 455 -21.75 -19.73 24.78
C LYS A 455 -22.37 -19.96 26.18
N ALA A 456 -21.70 -19.51 27.24
CA ALA A 456 -22.19 -19.58 28.61
C ALA A 456 -23.50 -18.78 28.80
N GLN A 457 -23.62 -17.61 28.17
CA GLN A 457 -24.86 -16.82 28.21
C GLN A 457 -25.99 -17.44 27.36
N TYR A 458 -25.68 -18.16 26.28
CA TYR A 458 -26.69 -18.98 25.58
C TYR A 458 -27.18 -20.14 26.45
N VAL A 459 -26.28 -20.86 27.13
CA VAL A 459 -26.62 -21.94 28.07
C VAL A 459 -27.42 -21.40 29.26
N LYS A 460 -27.09 -20.20 29.77
CA LYS A 460 -27.88 -19.50 30.79
C LYS A 460 -29.30 -19.16 30.31
N TRP A 461 -29.47 -18.58 29.12
CA TRP A 461 -30.81 -18.40 28.53
C TRP A 461 -31.57 -19.74 28.34
N GLY A 462 -30.84 -20.84 28.14
CA GLY A 462 -31.41 -22.19 28.18
C GLY A 462 -31.94 -22.57 29.57
N LYS A 463 -31.13 -22.40 30.62
CA LYS A 463 -31.50 -22.65 32.02
C LYS A 463 -32.69 -21.79 32.45
N ASP A 464 -32.68 -20.50 32.10
CA ASP A 464 -33.78 -19.55 32.34
C ASP A 464 -35.08 -19.96 31.62
N ALA A 465 -34.98 -20.63 30.47
CA ALA A 465 -36.09 -21.19 29.70
C ALA A 465 -36.48 -22.63 30.14
N GLY A 466 -35.91 -23.16 31.22
CA GLY A 466 -36.21 -24.49 31.76
C GLY A 466 -35.56 -25.67 31.03
N LEU A 467 -34.53 -25.43 30.21
CA LEU A 467 -33.78 -26.51 29.56
C LEU A 467 -32.86 -27.21 30.57
N ASN A 468 -32.82 -28.55 30.52
CA ASN A 468 -31.92 -29.36 31.32
C ASN A 468 -30.50 -29.40 30.70
N VAL A 469 -29.79 -28.28 30.80
CA VAL A 469 -28.39 -28.12 30.34
C VAL A 469 -27.48 -27.84 31.54
N SER A 470 -26.30 -28.45 31.55
CA SER A 470 -25.37 -28.45 32.69
C SER A 470 -23.98 -27.89 32.34
N SER A 471 -23.53 -28.06 31.09
CA SER A 471 -22.24 -27.59 30.59
C SER A 471 -22.41 -26.42 29.62
N ASP A 472 -21.44 -25.51 29.56
CA ASP A 472 -21.43 -24.44 28.55
C ASP A 472 -21.24 -25.00 27.12
N ASP A 473 -20.69 -26.20 27.00
CA ASP A 473 -20.60 -26.96 25.74
C ASP A 473 -21.94 -27.53 25.26
N ASP A 474 -22.98 -27.54 26.10
CA ASP A 474 -24.33 -27.91 25.66
C ASP A 474 -24.85 -26.94 24.57
N PHE A 475 -24.24 -25.75 24.45
CA PHE A 475 -24.38 -24.85 23.30
C PHE A 475 -24.12 -25.57 21.95
N PHE A 476 -23.10 -26.42 21.88
CA PHE A 476 -22.71 -27.09 20.63
C PHE A 476 -23.64 -28.25 20.27
N SER A 477 -24.46 -28.76 21.19
CA SER A 477 -25.26 -29.99 20.98
C SER A 477 -26.77 -29.79 21.15
N HIS A 478 -27.21 -28.93 22.07
CA HIS A 478 -28.63 -28.82 22.43
C HIS A 478 -29.45 -28.11 21.33
N PRO A 479 -30.50 -28.74 20.76
CA PRO A 479 -31.22 -28.21 19.60
C PRO A 479 -31.76 -26.79 19.77
N THR A 480 -32.28 -26.45 20.96
CA THR A 480 -32.77 -25.10 21.26
C THR A 480 -31.65 -24.05 21.26
N LEU A 481 -30.45 -24.38 21.75
CA LEU A 481 -29.32 -23.43 21.81
C LEU A 481 -28.70 -23.23 20.43
N ARG A 482 -28.54 -24.32 19.67
CA ARG A 482 -28.28 -24.27 18.22
C ARG A 482 -29.31 -23.37 17.50
N THR A 483 -30.58 -23.42 17.90
CA THR A 483 -31.65 -22.59 17.31
C THR A 483 -31.58 -21.11 17.73
N TYR A 484 -31.24 -20.79 18.97
CA TYR A 484 -30.98 -19.41 19.40
C TYR A 484 -29.86 -18.77 18.57
N TYR A 485 -28.76 -19.48 18.32
CA TYR A 485 -27.69 -19.03 17.42
C TYR A 485 -28.18 -18.86 15.97
N LYS A 486 -28.90 -19.84 15.41
CA LYS A 486 -29.42 -19.76 14.03
C LYS A 486 -30.44 -18.64 13.80
N ASN A 487 -31.14 -18.20 14.83
CA ASN A 487 -32.08 -17.08 14.77
C ASN A 487 -31.42 -15.70 14.88
N HIS A 488 -30.08 -15.62 14.89
CA HIS A 488 -29.35 -14.36 15.00
C HIS A 488 -29.54 -13.49 13.73
N THR A 489 -29.93 -12.23 13.89
CA THR A 489 -30.51 -11.42 12.79
C THR A 489 -29.51 -10.62 11.95
N VAL A 490 -28.27 -10.42 12.43
CA VAL A 490 -27.23 -9.56 11.84
C VAL A 490 -27.06 -9.70 10.32
N LEU A 491 -27.05 -10.92 9.76
CA LEU A 491 -26.87 -11.14 8.32
C LEU A 491 -27.97 -10.47 7.46
N ASN A 492 -29.17 -10.30 8.03
CA ASN A 492 -30.33 -9.66 7.38
C ASN A 492 -30.59 -8.24 7.92
N ARG A 493 -29.68 -7.65 8.71
CA ARG A 493 -29.74 -6.24 9.12
C ARG A 493 -29.70 -5.35 7.89
N VAL A 494 -30.65 -4.42 7.76
CA VAL A 494 -30.52 -3.28 6.86
C VAL A 494 -29.78 -2.18 7.62
N ASN A 495 -28.62 -1.76 7.11
CA ASN A 495 -27.81 -0.73 7.71
C ASN A 495 -28.56 0.62 7.67
N THR A 496 -28.83 1.24 8.81
CA THR A 496 -29.62 2.48 8.89
C THR A 496 -28.94 3.72 8.29
N LEU A 497 -27.65 3.65 7.97
CA LEU A 497 -26.86 4.75 7.40
C LEU A 497 -26.54 4.56 5.91
N THR A 498 -26.29 3.31 5.45
CA THR A 498 -26.00 3.00 4.04
C THR A 498 -27.24 2.50 3.27
N ASN A 499 -28.29 2.08 3.97
CA ASN A 499 -29.47 1.39 3.42
C ASN A 499 -29.16 0.08 2.66
N ILE A 500 -27.97 -0.50 2.89
CA ILE A 500 -27.57 -1.80 2.32
C ILE A 500 -27.87 -2.89 3.36
N THR A 501 -28.34 -4.06 2.91
CA THR A 501 -28.47 -5.23 3.81
C THR A 501 -27.09 -5.84 4.06
N TYR A 502 -26.78 -6.26 5.28
CA TYR A 502 -25.41 -6.71 5.63
C TYR A 502 -24.86 -7.80 4.71
N LYS A 503 -25.63 -8.87 4.41
CA LYS A 503 -25.26 -9.90 3.42
C LYS A 503 -25.08 -9.43 1.97
N GLU A 504 -25.38 -8.15 1.71
CA GLU A 504 -25.24 -7.46 0.42
C GLU A 504 -24.21 -6.31 0.48
N ASP A 505 -23.64 -5.96 1.64
CA ASP A 505 -22.66 -4.88 1.77
C ASP A 505 -21.22 -5.42 1.70
N PRO A 506 -20.51 -5.26 0.56
CA PRO A 506 -19.16 -5.79 0.37
C PRO A 506 -18.09 -5.18 1.31
N THR A 507 -18.44 -4.18 2.11
CA THR A 507 -17.61 -3.75 3.25
C THR A 507 -17.40 -4.89 4.25
N ILE A 508 -18.30 -5.87 4.32
CA ILE A 508 -18.06 -7.11 5.07
C ILE A 508 -17.15 -8.01 4.22
N PHE A 509 -16.06 -8.47 4.82
CA PHE A 509 -15.15 -9.47 4.24
C PHE A 509 -15.70 -10.87 4.45
N ALA A 510 -16.12 -11.18 5.68
CA ALA A 510 -16.56 -12.51 6.07
C ALA A 510 -17.40 -12.55 7.35
N TRP A 511 -18.14 -13.65 7.48
CA TRP A 511 -18.77 -14.09 8.72
C TRP A 511 -17.87 -15.10 9.45
N GLU A 512 -17.55 -14.83 10.70
CA GLU A 512 -16.90 -15.78 11.61
C GLU A 512 -17.96 -16.45 12.49
N LEU A 513 -17.96 -17.77 12.55
CA LEU A 513 -18.98 -18.52 13.30
C LEU A 513 -18.92 -18.24 14.81
N MET A 514 -17.73 -18.30 15.42
CA MET A 514 -17.51 -18.04 16.83
C MET A 514 -16.04 -17.69 17.09
N ASN A 515 -15.76 -16.74 17.97
CA ASN A 515 -14.41 -16.51 18.47
C ASN A 515 -13.92 -17.68 19.35
N GLU A 516 -12.85 -18.34 18.94
CA GLU A 516 -12.08 -19.38 19.66
C GLU A 516 -12.92 -20.57 20.21
N PRO A 517 -13.74 -21.25 19.39
CA PRO A 517 -14.65 -22.30 19.85
C PRO A 517 -13.90 -23.52 20.42
N ARG A 518 -14.17 -23.85 21.69
CA ARG A 518 -13.62 -25.02 22.39
C ARG A 518 -14.74 -25.87 22.97
N CYS A 519 -14.64 -27.20 22.85
CA CYS A 519 -15.59 -28.19 23.37
C CYS A 519 -14.85 -29.22 24.24
N THR A 520 -14.46 -28.84 25.47
CA THR A 520 -13.69 -29.70 26.40
C THR A 520 -14.48 -30.92 26.90
N SER A 521 -15.81 -30.88 26.82
CA SER A 521 -16.69 -32.02 27.11
C SER A 521 -16.73 -33.08 26.00
N ASP A 522 -16.01 -32.87 24.90
CA ASP A 522 -15.76 -33.85 23.85
C ASP A 522 -14.39 -33.65 23.19
N PRO A 523 -13.32 -34.21 23.79
CA PRO A 523 -11.98 -34.16 23.23
C PRO A 523 -11.81 -34.87 21.87
N THR A 524 -12.82 -35.63 21.37
CA THR A 524 -12.75 -36.19 20.00
C THR A 524 -12.94 -35.11 18.93
N GLY A 525 -13.67 -34.04 19.28
CA GLY A 525 -14.11 -33.00 18.36
C GLY A 525 -15.36 -33.34 17.54
N ASP A 526 -16.04 -34.47 17.78
CA ASP A 526 -17.27 -34.85 17.08
C ASP A 526 -18.37 -33.79 17.24
N LYS A 527 -18.75 -33.44 18.49
CA LYS A 527 -19.81 -32.43 18.79
C LYS A 527 -19.54 -31.09 18.11
N LEU A 528 -18.27 -30.65 18.12
CA LEU A 528 -17.88 -29.35 17.57
C LEU A 528 -17.84 -29.40 16.04
N GLN A 529 -17.36 -30.50 15.45
CA GLN A 529 -17.34 -30.67 13.99
C GLN A 529 -18.76 -30.73 13.40
N ASP A 530 -19.72 -31.37 14.09
CA ASP A 530 -21.14 -31.37 13.70
C ASP A 530 -21.75 -29.96 13.77
N TRP A 531 -21.48 -29.22 14.85
CA TRP A 531 -21.95 -27.84 15.00
C TRP A 531 -21.38 -26.93 13.90
N ILE A 532 -20.08 -27.04 13.61
CA ILE A 532 -19.40 -26.32 12.53
C ILE A 532 -20.10 -26.57 11.19
N GLN A 533 -20.41 -27.82 10.85
CA GLN A 533 -21.05 -28.17 9.58
C GLN A 533 -22.48 -27.59 9.49
N GLU A 534 -23.27 -27.72 10.56
CA GLU A 534 -24.63 -27.16 10.59
C GLU A 534 -24.61 -25.62 10.47
N MET A 535 -23.76 -24.93 11.23
CA MET A 535 -23.75 -23.47 11.27
C MET A 535 -23.12 -22.85 10.02
N ALA A 536 -22.04 -23.43 9.48
CA ALA A 536 -21.49 -23.00 8.20
C ALA A 536 -22.51 -23.14 7.06
N PHE A 537 -23.26 -24.25 7.02
CA PHE A 537 -24.33 -24.44 6.05
C PHE A 537 -25.49 -23.44 6.24
N HIS A 538 -25.92 -23.21 7.49
CA HIS A 538 -26.97 -22.23 7.80
C HIS A 538 -26.59 -20.80 7.38
N VAL A 539 -25.37 -20.36 7.71
CA VAL A 539 -24.84 -19.05 7.29
C VAL A 539 -24.79 -18.96 5.76
N LYS A 540 -24.23 -19.97 5.06
CA LYS A 540 -24.18 -19.98 3.59
C LYS A 540 -25.56 -20.09 2.90
N LYS A 541 -26.58 -20.59 3.59
CA LYS A 541 -27.97 -20.62 3.13
C LYS A 541 -28.65 -19.25 3.22
N ILE A 542 -28.28 -18.42 4.20
CA ILE A 542 -28.74 -17.02 4.31
C ILE A 542 -27.95 -16.11 3.37
N ASP A 543 -26.64 -16.34 3.27
CA ASP A 543 -25.68 -15.54 2.53
C ASP A 543 -24.79 -16.42 1.63
N ALA A 544 -25.16 -16.54 0.36
CA ALA A 544 -24.37 -17.26 -0.63
C ALA A 544 -23.11 -16.49 -1.07
N LYS A 545 -23.01 -15.17 -0.83
CA LYS A 545 -21.99 -14.27 -1.38
C LYS A 545 -20.72 -14.19 -0.52
N HIS A 546 -20.86 -13.79 0.74
CA HIS A 546 -19.71 -13.52 1.60
C HIS A 546 -18.88 -14.76 1.91
N LEU A 547 -17.62 -14.54 2.26
CA LEU A 547 -16.79 -15.58 2.84
C LEU A 547 -17.32 -15.96 4.23
N VAL A 548 -17.01 -17.18 4.65
CA VAL A 548 -17.36 -17.74 5.97
C VAL A 548 -16.14 -18.48 6.49
N GLU A 549 -15.89 -18.37 7.77
CA GLU A 549 -14.80 -19.04 8.48
C GLU A 549 -15.24 -19.35 9.93
N ILE A 550 -14.46 -20.13 10.67
CA ILE A 550 -14.90 -20.76 11.93
C ILE A 550 -14.53 -19.93 13.17
N GLY A 551 -13.37 -19.26 13.17
CA GLY A 551 -12.78 -18.54 14.30
C GLY A 551 -11.89 -19.41 15.20
N VAL A 552 -11.36 -20.53 14.70
CA VAL A 552 -10.50 -21.44 15.49
C VAL A 552 -9.12 -20.85 15.81
N GLU A 553 -8.55 -21.30 16.92
CA GLU A 553 -7.17 -20.97 17.31
C GLU A 553 -6.12 -21.70 16.48
N GLY A 554 -6.38 -22.96 16.12
CA GLY A 554 -5.48 -23.79 15.31
C GLY A 554 -4.98 -25.10 15.95
N PHE A 555 -5.41 -25.45 17.16
CA PHE A 555 -4.86 -26.62 17.84
C PHE A 555 -5.12 -27.94 17.10
N TYR A 556 -4.07 -28.73 16.93
CA TYR A 556 -4.13 -30.09 16.42
C TYR A 556 -4.64 -31.05 17.50
N GLY A 557 -5.54 -31.96 17.12
CA GLY A 557 -6.27 -32.82 18.05
C GLY A 557 -5.95 -34.31 17.88
N PRO A 558 -6.74 -35.19 18.53
CA PRO A 558 -6.46 -36.63 18.56
C PRO A 558 -6.54 -37.35 17.21
N SER A 559 -7.12 -36.77 16.16
CA SER A 559 -7.09 -37.39 14.83
C SER A 559 -5.70 -37.36 14.19
N THR A 560 -4.82 -36.49 14.70
CA THR A 560 -3.50 -36.22 14.12
C THR A 560 -2.38 -36.15 15.16
N PRO A 561 -2.12 -37.27 15.86
CA PRO A 561 -1.17 -37.33 16.97
C PRO A 561 0.25 -36.88 16.59
N HIS A 562 0.73 -37.23 15.39
CA HIS A 562 2.04 -36.83 14.86
C HIS A 562 2.17 -35.33 14.55
N ARG A 563 1.10 -34.56 14.73
CA ARG A 563 1.08 -33.11 14.52
C ARG A 563 0.75 -32.32 15.79
N THR A 564 0.38 -33.02 16.87
CA THR A 564 0.20 -32.40 18.20
C THR A 564 1.48 -31.82 18.81
N GLN A 565 2.67 -32.27 18.39
CA GLN A 565 3.97 -31.74 18.85
C GLN A 565 4.23 -30.28 18.41
N PHE A 566 3.29 -29.70 17.65
CA PHE A 566 3.33 -28.33 17.15
C PHE A 566 2.39 -27.40 17.92
N ASN A 567 1.52 -27.92 18.79
CA ASN A 567 0.68 -27.12 19.67
C ASN A 567 1.52 -26.38 20.72
N PRO A 568 1.04 -25.24 21.26
CA PRO A 568 1.77 -24.50 22.29
C PRO A 568 1.92 -25.27 23.62
N ASN A 569 1.09 -26.29 23.87
CA ASN A 569 1.15 -27.17 25.04
C ASN A 569 0.29 -28.44 24.81
N SER A 570 0.32 -29.39 25.77
CA SER A 570 -0.45 -30.64 25.74
C SER A 570 -1.91 -30.51 26.17
N TYR A 571 -2.35 -29.36 26.69
CA TYR A 571 -3.77 -29.10 26.99
C TYR A 571 -4.55 -28.75 25.72
N ALA A 572 -3.88 -28.12 24.74
CA ALA A 572 -4.44 -27.79 23.43
C ALA A 572 -5.04 -29.00 22.67
N THR A 573 -4.56 -30.23 22.92
CA THR A 573 -5.13 -31.46 22.30
C THR A 573 -6.46 -31.91 22.93
N GLN A 574 -6.89 -31.27 24.03
CA GLN A 574 -8.01 -31.73 24.88
C GLN A 574 -9.24 -30.82 24.76
N VAL A 575 -9.16 -29.73 23.99
CA VAL A 575 -10.22 -28.71 23.92
C VAL A 575 -11.24 -28.93 22.80
N GLY A 576 -11.24 -30.11 22.16
CA GLY A 576 -12.21 -30.51 21.14
C GLY A 576 -12.01 -29.86 19.76
N THR A 577 -11.03 -28.97 19.60
CA THR A 577 -10.55 -28.52 18.29
C THR A 577 -9.53 -29.50 17.73
N ASP A 578 -9.54 -29.65 16.40
CA ASP A 578 -8.52 -30.39 15.68
C ASP A 578 -8.36 -29.72 14.33
N PHE A 579 -7.38 -28.81 14.22
CA PHE A 579 -7.14 -28.05 13.00
C PHE A 579 -6.94 -28.95 11.79
N ILE A 580 -6.61 -30.24 11.93
CA ILE A 580 -6.52 -31.11 10.77
C ILE A 580 -7.88 -31.61 10.34
N ARG A 581 -8.64 -32.15 11.28
CA ARG A 581 -10.03 -32.57 11.08
C ARG A 581 -10.89 -31.43 10.55
N ASN A 582 -10.58 -30.19 10.96
CA ASN A 582 -11.17 -28.97 10.45
C ASN A 582 -10.49 -28.48 9.13
N HIS A 583 -9.15 -28.60 8.96
CA HIS A 583 -8.31 -27.84 7.99
C HIS A 583 -6.85 -28.37 7.57
N GLN A 584 -6.40 -29.62 7.83
CA GLN A 584 -5.18 -30.41 7.37
C GLN A 584 -3.77 -29.78 6.96
N GLN A 585 -2.47 -30.09 7.32
CA GLN A 585 -1.62 -31.03 8.17
C GLN A 585 0.01 -30.86 8.28
N ILE A 586 0.75 -30.04 9.15
CA ILE A 586 2.19 -30.17 9.73
C ILE A 586 3.14 -28.94 10.09
N SER A 587 3.70 -28.80 11.34
CA SER A 587 5.03 -28.20 11.85
C SER A 587 5.00 -27.04 12.92
N GLU A 588 6.00 -26.62 13.77
CA GLU A 588 7.01 -27.26 14.71
C GLU A 588 7.98 -26.33 15.55
N SER A 589 8.25 -26.59 16.86
CA SER A 589 9.21 -25.86 17.77
C SER A 589 8.71 -24.54 18.43
N HIS A 590 9.57 -23.56 18.85
CA HIS A 590 9.26 -22.54 19.93
C HIS A 590 9.24 -20.99 19.63
N LEU A 591 10.12 -20.39 18.80
CA LEU A 591 9.92 -19.05 18.12
C LEU A 591 10.02 -19.25 16.61
N GLU A 592 10.92 -20.16 16.26
CA GLU A 592 10.58 -21.30 15.42
C GLU A 592 9.08 -21.65 15.47
N PHE A 593 8.38 -21.81 16.62
CA PHE A 593 6.91 -21.98 16.74
C PHE A 593 6.15 -21.07 15.80
N ILE A 594 6.23 -19.75 15.99
CA ILE A 594 5.45 -18.80 15.21
C ILE A 594 5.81 -18.95 13.73
N THR A 595 7.09 -19.11 13.44
CA THR A 595 7.60 -19.28 12.07
C THR A 595 7.13 -20.59 11.41
N SER A 596 7.00 -21.67 12.18
CA SER A 596 6.74 -23.02 11.73
C SER A 596 5.26 -23.34 11.78
N TRP A 597 4.53 -23.04 12.86
CA TRP A 597 3.08 -22.98 12.99
C TRP A 597 2.48 -22.22 11.81
N MET A 598 3.09 -21.08 11.43
CA MET A 598 2.68 -20.38 10.23
C MET A 598 3.00 -21.13 8.93
N LYS A 599 4.24 -21.57 8.70
CA LYS A 599 4.61 -22.35 7.49
C LYS A 599 3.76 -23.61 7.34
N SER A 600 3.51 -24.26 8.45
CA SER A 600 2.68 -25.42 8.72
C SER A 600 1.28 -25.17 8.23
N HIS A 601 0.53 -24.33 8.92
CA HIS A 601 -0.85 -24.05 8.58
C HIS A 601 -1.01 -23.38 7.19
N ILE A 602 0.08 -22.88 6.59
CA ILE A 602 0.17 -22.49 5.17
C ILE A 602 0.37 -23.71 4.24
N GLU A 603 1.33 -24.60 4.51
CA GLU A 603 1.57 -25.84 3.74
C GLU A 603 0.36 -26.79 3.82
N ASP A 604 -0.31 -26.81 4.96
CA ASP A 604 -1.61 -27.40 5.25
C ASP A 604 -2.64 -26.96 4.22
N ALA A 605 -2.92 -25.66 4.25
CA ALA A 605 -3.87 -24.97 3.40
C ALA A 605 -3.53 -25.09 1.89
N GLU A 606 -2.24 -25.20 1.55
CA GLU A 606 -1.74 -25.41 0.18
C GLU A 606 -1.95 -26.86 -0.29
N LYS A 607 -1.50 -27.85 0.48
CA LYS A 607 -1.37 -29.25 0.04
C LYS A 607 -2.65 -30.06 0.20
N HIS A 608 -3.46 -29.76 1.22
CA HIS A 608 -4.55 -30.63 1.62
C HIS A 608 -5.94 -30.00 1.47
N LEU A 609 -6.06 -28.65 1.55
CA LEU A 609 -7.35 -27.96 1.39
C LEU A 609 -7.53 -27.17 0.10
N GLY A 610 -6.46 -26.64 -0.49
CA GLY A 610 -6.57 -25.60 -1.51
C GLY A 610 -7.35 -24.39 -1.00
N MET A 611 -6.97 -23.86 0.18
CA MET A 611 -7.62 -22.73 0.86
C MET A 611 -6.61 -21.62 1.19
N PRO A 612 -7.02 -20.34 1.17
CA PRO A 612 -6.24 -19.27 1.79
C PRO A 612 -6.38 -19.32 3.32
N ILE A 613 -5.37 -18.81 4.01
CA ILE A 613 -5.31 -18.71 5.47
C ILE A 613 -4.99 -17.29 5.96
N ILE A 614 -5.65 -16.89 7.05
CA ILE A 614 -5.40 -15.64 7.78
C ILE A 614 -4.96 -15.98 9.21
N PHE A 615 -3.84 -15.44 9.66
CA PHE A 615 -3.45 -15.47 11.07
C PHE A 615 -4.04 -14.23 11.74
N ALA A 616 -5.27 -14.37 12.24
CA ALA A 616 -6.12 -13.27 12.65
C ALA A 616 -5.91 -12.81 14.08
N GLU A 617 -5.16 -13.53 14.91
CA GLU A 617 -4.63 -12.98 16.16
C GLU A 617 -3.16 -13.32 16.31
N PHE A 618 -2.35 -12.31 16.61
CA PHE A 618 -0.97 -12.44 17.06
C PHE A 618 -0.54 -11.13 17.72
N GLY A 619 0.33 -11.21 18.74
CA GLY A 619 0.80 -10.06 19.48
C GLY A 619 1.80 -10.44 20.56
N VAL A 620 2.23 -9.45 21.35
CA VAL A 620 3.05 -9.63 22.56
C VAL A 620 2.51 -8.72 23.64
N SER A 621 2.36 -9.23 24.86
CA SER A 621 1.87 -8.42 25.99
C SER A 621 2.99 -7.54 26.54
N SER A 622 2.67 -6.26 26.72
CA SER A 622 3.49 -5.27 27.43
C SER A 622 3.70 -5.63 28.92
N LYS A 623 2.90 -6.56 29.44
CA LYS A 623 2.92 -7.04 30.83
C LYS A 623 3.76 -8.31 31.02
N ASP A 624 4.30 -8.89 29.95
CA ASP A 624 5.13 -10.10 30.03
C ASP A 624 6.49 -9.81 30.70
N PRO A 625 6.99 -10.70 31.57
CA PRO A 625 8.32 -10.54 32.19
C PRO A 625 9.43 -10.44 31.13
N GLY A 626 10.10 -9.29 31.08
CA GLY A 626 11.16 -9.02 30.09
C GLY A 626 10.67 -8.42 28.77
N TYR A 627 9.42 -7.94 28.69
CA TYR A 627 8.89 -7.24 27.52
C TYR A 627 9.82 -6.10 27.03
N ASN A 628 9.93 -5.99 25.71
CA ASN A 628 10.61 -4.92 25.01
C ASN A 628 9.88 -4.62 23.69
N ALA A 629 9.70 -3.35 23.33
CA ALA A 629 9.16 -2.94 22.03
C ALA A 629 9.93 -3.54 20.86
N THR A 630 11.27 -3.64 20.94
CA THR A 630 12.09 -4.32 19.91
C THR A 630 11.76 -5.81 19.76
N TYR A 631 11.38 -6.48 20.85
CA TYR A 631 10.96 -7.89 20.80
C TYR A 631 9.58 -8.03 20.13
N ARG A 632 8.63 -7.15 20.47
CA ARG A 632 7.33 -7.04 19.79
C ARG A 632 7.49 -6.80 18.28
N ASP A 633 8.31 -5.83 17.91
CA ASP A 633 8.56 -5.46 16.51
C ASP A 633 9.26 -6.58 15.73
N ASN A 634 10.19 -7.31 16.36
CA ASN A 634 10.83 -8.50 15.77
C ASN A 634 9.85 -9.66 15.56
N LEU A 635 8.95 -9.92 16.51
CA LEU A 635 7.93 -10.98 16.40
C LEU A 635 6.93 -10.65 15.28
N ILE A 636 6.41 -9.42 15.25
CA ILE A 636 5.54 -8.92 14.18
C ILE A 636 6.26 -9.01 12.82
N THR A 637 7.54 -8.64 12.77
CA THR A 637 8.36 -8.76 11.55
C THR A 637 8.52 -10.22 11.11
N SER A 638 8.64 -11.19 12.03
CA SER A 638 8.74 -12.62 11.69
C SER A 638 7.43 -13.17 11.10
N VAL A 639 6.30 -12.80 11.70
CA VAL A 639 4.95 -13.11 11.20
C VAL A 639 4.76 -12.56 9.79
N TYR A 640 5.01 -11.27 9.59
CA TYR A 640 4.92 -10.60 8.30
C TYR A 640 5.89 -11.16 7.25
N LYS A 641 7.13 -11.50 7.63
CA LYS A 641 8.12 -12.15 6.75
C LYS A 641 7.65 -13.54 6.30
N THR A 642 6.93 -14.27 7.16
CA THR A 642 6.40 -15.60 6.84
C THR A 642 5.23 -15.51 5.84
N ILE A 643 4.29 -14.58 6.03
CA ILE A 643 3.27 -14.26 5.03
C ILE A 643 3.91 -13.86 3.70
N LEU A 644 4.81 -12.86 3.69
CA LEU A 644 5.46 -12.38 2.47
C LEU A 644 6.18 -13.49 1.70
N ASN A 645 6.73 -14.49 2.38
CA ASN A 645 7.38 -15.62 1.73
C ASN A 645 6.38 -16.61 1.12
N SER A 646 5.17 -16.74 1.66
CA SER A 646 4.07 -17.47 1.01
C SER A 646 3.49 -16.66 -0.16
N THR A 647 3.18 -15.38 0.03
CA THR A 647 2.72 -14.44 -1.00
C THR A 647 3.63 -14.45 -2.24
N LYS A 648 4.95 -14.40 -2.07
CA LYS A 648 5.94 -14.45 -3.18
C LYS A 648 5.86 -15.71 -4.06
N LYS A 649 5.44 -16.85 -3.51
CA LYS A 649 5.27 -18.12 -4.26
C LYS A 649 3.82 -18.36 -4.73
N GLY A 650 2.89 -17.43 -4.46
CA GLY A 650 1.45 -17.65 -4.68
C GLY A 650 0.84 -18.69 -3.73
N GLY A 651 1.43 -18.86 -2.55
CA GLY A 651 1.00 -19.82 -1.53
C GLY A 651 -0.25 -19.39 -0.78
N SER A 652 -0.68 -20.21 0.19
CA SER A 652 -1.95 -20.00 0.91
C SER A 652 -1.95 -18.84 1.90
N GLY A 653 -0.81 -18.22 2.20
CA GLY A 653 -0.68 -17.12 3.15
C GLY A 653 -1.42 -15.87 2.68
N GLY A 654 -2.73 -15.84 2.93
CA GLY A 654 -3.66 -14.79 2.53
C GLY A 654 -3.53 -13.53 3.38
N GLY A 655 -3.11 -13.65 4.64
CA GLY A 655 -2.69 -12.48 5.43
C GLY A 655 -2.65 -12.68 6.93
N THR A 656 -2.66 -11.55 7.63
CA THR A 656 -2.47 -11.45 9.09
C THR A 656 -3.26 -10.28 9.66
N LEU A 657 -3.90 -10.47 10.84
CA LEU A 657 -4.54 -9.40 11.61
C LEU A 657 -3.90 -9.30 13.00
N LEU A 658 -3.40 -8.11 13.35
CA LEU A 658 -2.67 -7.83 14.58
C LEU A 658 -3.62 -7.76 15.80
N TRP A 659 -3.30 -8.44 16.89
CA TRP A 659 -3.96 -8.26 18.20
C TRP A 659 -3.10 -7.33 19.08
N GLN A 660 -3.53 -6.12 19.43
CA GLN A 660 -4.75 -5.42 18.95
C GLN A 660 -4.51 -3.92 18.86
N VAL A 661 -5.26 -3.22 17.99
CA VAL A 661 -5.04 -1.78 17.77
C VAL A 661 -6.00 -0.96 18.63
N PHE A 662 -5.54 0.18 19.14
CA PHE A 662 -6.39 1.12 19.89
C PHE A 662 -6.10 2.57 19.47
N PRO A 663 -7.09 3.48 19.54
CA PRO A 663 -6.90 4.93 19.43
C PRO A 663 -6.27 5.48 20.72
N GLU A 664 -6.01 6.79 20.79
CA GLU A 664 -5.45 7.39 22.00
C GLU A 664 -6.50 7.53 23.12
N GLY A 665 -6.06 7.42 24.39
CA GLY A 665 -6.90 7.69 25.55
C GLY A 665 -7.81 6.54 25.99
N THR A 666 -7.61 5.33 25.45
CA THR A 666 -8.26 4.09 25.89
C THR A 666 -7.32 3.21 26.73
N ASP A 667 -6.29 3.80 27.32
CA ASP A 667 -5.24 3.12 28.09
C ASP A 667 -5.79 2.30 29.29
N ASN A 668 -7.02 2.60 29.72
CA ASN A 668 -7.77 1.85 30.74
C ASN A 668 -8.35 0.49 30.25
N MET A 669 -8.26 0.20 28.95
CA MET A 669 -8.71 -1.06 28.33
C MET A 669 -7.55 -1.96 27.88
N ASP A 670 -6.29 -1.56 28.11
CA ASP A 670 -5.13 -2.35 27.72
C ASP A 670 -5.05 -3.66 28.52
N ASP A 671 -5.33 -4.77 27.84
CA ASP A 671 -5.12 -6.13 28.35
C ASP A 671 -3.62 -6.48 28.46
N GLY A 672 -2.77 -5.72 27.78
CA GLY A 672 -1.33 -5.87 27.62
C GLY A 672 -0.93 -5.81 26.14
N TYR A 673 -1.84 -6.14 25.24
CA TYR A 673 -1.60 -6.25 23.79
C TYR A 673 -1.99 -4.98 23.02
N ALA A 674 -2.38 -3.88 23.69
CA ALA A 674 -2.81 -2.66 22.99
C ALA A 674 -1.65 -1.99 22.24
N ILE A 675 -1.84 -1.80 20.94
CA ILE A 675 -0.93 -1.09 20.04
C ILE A 675 -1.63 0.19 19.59
N VAL A 676 -1.37 1.27 20.33
CA VAL A 676 -1.73 2.62 19.90
C VAL A 676 -0.69 3.08 18.89
N LEU A 677 -1.09 3.20 17.61
CA LEU A 677 -0.17 3.38 16.47
C LEU A 677 0.63 4.68 16.55
N SER A 678 0.00 5.78 16.96
CA SER A 678 0.66 7.08 17.19
C SER A 678 1.72 7.03 18.31
N LYS A 679 1.46 6.27 19.37
CA LYS A 679 2.39 6.04 20.50
C LYS A 679 3.47 4.99 20.18
N SER A 680 3.34 4.23 19.10
CA SER A 680 4.21 3.09 18.75
C SER A 680 4.86 3.25 17.36
N PRO A 681 5.70 4.29 17.13
CA PRO A 681 6.20 4.63 15.79
C PRO A 681 7.05 3.53 15.13
N SER A 682 7.81 2.73 15.89
CA SER A 682 8.58 1.61 15.34
C SER A 682 7.67 0.47 14.85
N THR A 683 6.70 0.07 15.67
CA THR A 683 5.66 -0.90 15.31
C THR A 683 4.84 -0.42 14.11
N SER A 684 4.46 0.87 14.10
CA SER A 684 3.73 1.53 13.01
C SER A 684 4.53 1.49 11.69
N ALA A 685 5.84 1.72 11.72
CA ALA A 685 6.71 1.58 10.56
C ALA A 685 6.80 0.12 10.05
N VAL A 686 6.84 -0.87 10.95
CA VAL A 686 6.80 -2.31 10.58
C VAL A 686 5.47 -2.67 9.91
N VAL A 687 4.34 -2.19 10.44
CA VAL A 687 3.00 -2.35 9.84
C VAL A 687 2.93 -1.71 8.46
N SER A 688 3.28 -0.43 8.33
CA SER A 688 3.21 0.32 7.07
C SER A 688 4.11 -0.28 5.98
N LEU A 689 5.31 -0.74 6.36
CA LEU A 689 6.20 -1.46 5.45
C LEU A 689 5.63 -2.80 4.98
N GLN A 690 4.90 -3.53 5.83
CA GLN A 690 4.19 -4.74 5.42
C GLN A 690 3.04 -4.43 4.45
N SER A 691 2.19 -3.46 4.80
CA SER A 691 1.06 -3.02 3.96
C SER A 691 1.53 -2.59 2.57
N SER A 692 2.59 -1.76 2.52
CA SER A 692 3.23 -1.31 1.28
C SER A 692 3.75 -2.47 0.44
N ARG A 693 4.30 -3.52 1.07
CA ARG A 693 4.77 -4.72 0.37
C ARG A 693 3.64 -5.57 -0.16
N LEU A 694 2.52 -5.73 0.57
CA LEU A 694 1.35 -6.49 0.07
C LEU A 694 0.60 -5.73 -1.03
N ALA A 695 0.53 -4.40 -0.96
CA ALA A 695 -0.05 -3.57 -2.02
C ALA A 695 0.61 -3.78 -3.39
N LEU A 696 1.92 -4.09 -3.43
CA LEU A 696 2.64 -4.46 -4.66
C LEU A 696 2.19 -5.80 -5.26
N PHE A 697 1.68 -6.73 -4.45
CA PHE A 697 1.09 -7.98 -4.96
C PHE A 697 -0.38 -7.78 -5.35
N ASN A 698 -1.14 -6.99 -4.58
CA ASN A 698 -2.56 -6.72 -4.85
C ASN A 698 -2.78 -5.87 -6.11
N SER A 699 -1.77 -5.10 -6.52
CA SER A 699 -1.77 -4.32 -7.76
C SER A 699 -1.28 -5.10 -9.00
N MET A 700 -0.81 -6.35 -8.86
CA MET A 700 -0.42 -7.16 -10.01
C MET A 700 -1.65 -7.65 -10.79
N CYS A 701 -1.71 -7.31 -12.08
CA CYS A 701 -2.72 -7.83 -13.00
C CYS A 701 -2.67 -9.37 -13.10
N SER A 702 -3.85 -9.99 -13.23
CA SER A 702 -4.03 -11.44 -13.33
C SER A 702 -3.24 -12.12 -14.46
N SER A 703 -2.75 -11.36 -15.46
CA SER A 703 -2.02 -11.85 -16.63
C SER A 703 -0.69 -12.55 -16.34
N LYS A 704 -0.14 -12.47 -15.12
CA LYS A 704 1.05 -13.24 -14.72
C LYS A 704 0.76 -14.65 -14.18
N PHE A 705 -0.50 -15.02 -13.93
CA PHE A 705 -0.87 -16.40 -13.58
C PHE A 705 -1.03 -17.30 -14.82
N GLN A 706 0.05 -17.42 -15.60
CA GLN A 706 0.18 -18.41 -16.68
C GLN A 706 1.50 -19.17 -16.62
N TRP A 707 1.64 -20.05 -15.62
CA TRP A 707 2.34 -21.31 -15.85
C TRP A 707 1.29 -22.37 -16.22
N SER A 708 1.52 -23.07 -17.34
CA SER A 708 0.57 -23.97 -18.00
C SER A 708 -0.68 -23.32 -18.63
N CYS A 709 -0.48 -22.42 -19.60
CA CYS A 709 -1.47 -22.20 -20.67
C CYS A 709 -1.16 -23.04 -21.92
N LYS A 710 -0.90 -24.35 -21.75
CA LYS A 710 -0.95 -25.33 -22.85
C LYS A 710 -2.32 -26.02 -22.85
N LYS A 711 -3.14 -25.71 -23.85
CA LYS A 711 -4.38 -26.47 -24.14
C LYS A 711 -4.03 -27.92 -24.52
N LYS A 712 -3.91 -28.82 -23.55
CA LYS A 712 -4.24 -30.24 -23.80
C LYS A 712 -5.75 -30.33 -23.91
N LYS A 713 -6.26 -30.63 -25.11
CA LYS A 713 -7.60 -31.24 -25.23
C LYS A 713 -7.53 -32.57 -24.49
N VAL A 714 -8.21 -32.69 -23.36
CA VAL A 714 -8.60 -34.01 -22.85
C VAL A 714 -9.75 -34.46 -23.73
N ILE A 715 -9.55 -35.58 -24.44
CA ILE A 715 -10.63 -36.29 -25.11
C ILE A 715 -11.36 -37.05 -24.01
N TYR A 716 -12.67 -36.88 -23.90
CA TYR A 716 -13.50 -37.73 -23.05
C TYR A 716 -13.55 -39.14 -23.67
N ASP A 717 -13.21 -40.15 -22.87
CA ASP A 717 -13.53 -41.55 -23.14
C ASP A 717 -14.56 -41.98 -22.08
N PRO A 718 -15.82 -42.28 -22.44
CA PRO A 718 -16.92 -42.40 -21.48
C PRO A 718 -17.12 -43.85 -20.97
N HIS A 719 -16.06 -44.49 -20.49
CA HIS A 719 -16.14 -45.79 -19.81
C HIS A 719 -15.19 -45.84 -18.60
N ASP A 720 -15.77 -45.65 -17.41
CA ASP A 720 -15.62 -46.54 -16.24
C ASP A 720 -16.49 -45.99 -15.10
N GLU A 721 -17.63 -46.65 -14.86
CA GLU A 721 -18.40 -46.52 -13.61
C GLU A 721 -17.86 -47.57 -12.62
N PHE A 722 -17.53 -47.20 -11.38
CA PHE A 722 -17.88 -47.91 -10.14
C PHE A 722 -17.43 -47.14 -8.88
#